data_AF-A0A7J7PYL3-F1
#
_entry.id   AF-A0A7J7PYL3-F1
#
_cell.length_a   1.000
_cell.length_b   1.000
_cell.length_c   1.000
_cell.angle_alpha   90.00
_cell.angle_beta   90.00
_cell.angle_gamma   90.00
#
_symmetry.space_group_name_H-M   'P 1'
#
loop_
_entity.id
_entity.type
_entity.pdbx_description
1 polymer ?
#
loop_
_entity_poly.entity_id
_entity_poly.type
_entity_poly.pdbx_seq_one_letter_code
_entity_poly.pdbx_strand_id
1 'polypeptide(L)'
;MALHITVLQVLLTSNHGGKFNFRICDRQSNLDDACFGSNYLTRVDNGQRDTWLTSQDNWVMQYRLPADISCANGCVLQWWWMSMQSCVEQGCSRQYCGDYADGRNVVYGSNPGWCYIASGKPEFFANCAGAAENQDDSYAKVLGYSYLFYEAQQTGQLPSWNRLLYGSSSEYGTGYKKNAHLSDGADVQKDLSGGWYDAGDQIKCPHPMGWTLANMALSAMEFKDTYIMFGEWENAKRGIGWGVDWMVKAHLTASDTPTANVFVAQVSNSGDHSYFGRPEHNPTPRPTAVVNAATGGADIAAEYAAAFAAAAIVFKGEGNSSYASMLFKRAEQAFAFAIAPSNQKNYAAAGWMAYRTYSPEGWKAHVAWAAAFMCKYSAGYCPAAEQWWDTARTSTMGTSFGYDWDSVLPGAAAVLATLSTGVSAAARDWLETFVMGKWQNTNSRCPAAPYSTVCYTAKGLAWYSEWGTLRNTNNAVFLAALMGKNGATAASRQQHACWARRQMRYTLGSWGSDRSFVIGYGPNWPKRPHHRSTACSATYTEPCVLSNGGTCCAGESGVYSKLLLLLLLLLLLLLLLLLLLLLLLLLLLLLLLLLLLLLHDIDVAAWTGVGGCCDSANFMSPHPALITLWGGLVGGPDQNDVYPDVRNDYKMSEVAVDYNAGLTGASAGLAYLLNTGALTSCGAGPGVPPPSTPPSPAPGTPPPPTPPGTPQPSPTPPPPPSGPCSVSVPAWSKCGGQDNACSAAAGTCTDAPWANHCCPGGHSCQRDNACPSPSPSPSPWPPAPPPGTCIATVAPWNVCGGLNNNCPPDVASCQDAAWAGYCCQSGFSCTRDNSWWWWACKPAATTSSTAAALVIAATSGEVSVAASTASAALRRQLVDILVAEVPRRASVRGPVFVTLTLNRQGSPVARARLYVQVTTTRRGTSTTTTLPGVTKRDGTVKVAIPRRARGAAGSRSVVEAFTIEARAQGAKGGVAVLSTRESVTWTA
;
A
#
# COMPACT_ATOMS: atom_id res chain seq x y z
N MET A 1 8.91 14.17 -0.35
CA MET A 1 8.74 13.25 0.79
C MET A 1 7.25 13.11 1.07
N ALA A 2 6.61 12.05 0.57
CA ALA A 2 5.28 11.67 1.01
C ALA A 2 5.47 10.91 2.33
N LEU A 3 4.93 11.42 3.44
CA LEU A 3 4.84 10.61 4.65
C LEU A 3 3.91 9.43 4.32
N HIS A 4 4.42 8.20 4.42
CA HIS A 4 3.57 7.01 4.47
C HIS A 4 2.62 7.18 5.67
N ILE A 5 1.34 7.39 5.40
CA ILE A 5 0.30 7.40 6.43
C ILE A 5 -0.25 5.97 6.47
N THR A 6 0.20 5.17 7.44
CA THR A 6 -0.39 3.84 7.66
C THR A 6 -1.78 4.03 8.28
N VAL A 7 -2.82 3.57 7.60
CA VAL A 7 -4.21 3.68 8.03
C VAL A 7 -4.71 2.33 8.53
N LEU A 8 -5.19 2.29 9.78
CA LEU A 8 -5.90 1.16 10.35
C LEU A 8 -7.39 1.29 10.06
N GLN A 9 -7.97 0.30 9.37
CA GLN A 9 -9.42 0.19 9.21
C GLN A 9 -9.99 -0.63 10.37
N VAL A 10 -11.03 -0.10 11.01
CA VAL A 10 -11.74 -0.75 12.10
C VAL A 10 -13.18 -0.96 11.66
N LEU A 11 -13.61 -2.22 11.63
CA LEU A 11 -15.01 -2.59 11.56
C LEU A 11 -15.52 -2.85 12.98
N LEU A 12 -16.51 -2.08 13.41
CA LEU A 12 -17.10 -2.17 14.73
C LEU A 12 -18.61 -2.38 14.61
N THR A 13 -19.10 -3.49 15.15
CA THR A 13 -20.53 -3.73 15.34
C THR A 13 -20.90 -3.34 16.77
N SER A 14 -21.85 -2.42 16.93
CA SER A 14 -22.34 -2.04 18.26
C SER A 14 -23.80 -2.41 18.45
N ASN A 15 -24.13 -3.00 19.59
CA ASN A 15 -25.49 -3.34 20.01
C ASN A 15 -26.16 -2.23 20.84
N HIS A 16 -25.50 -1.09 21.07
CA HIS A 16 -26.11 0.12 21.65
C HIS A 16 -25.23 1.35 21.40
N GLY A 17 -25.71 2.55 21.74
CA GLY A 17 -24.89 3.75 21.66
C GLY A 17 -23.72 3.74 22.66
N GLY A 18 -22.67 4.51 22.39
CA GLY A 18 -21.50 4.62 23.26
C GLY A 18 -20.38 5.44 22.64
N LYS A 19 -19.29 5.63 23.40
CA LYS A 19 -18.09 6.36 22.98
C LYS A 19 -16.93 5.39 22.86
N PHE A 20 -16.22 5.42 21.74
CA PHE A 20 -15.12 4.51 21.44
C PHE A 20 -13.82 5.28 21.11
N ASN A 21 -12.65 4.77 21.52
CA ASN A 21 -11.34 5.21 21.00
C ASN A 21 -10.30 4.08 20.89
N PHE A 22 -9.21 4.36 20.19
CA PHE A 22 -8.08 3.45 20.02
C PHE A 22 -6.77 4.10 20.43
N ARG A 23 -5.91 3.31 21.08
CA ARG A 23 -4.52 3.63 21.36
C ARG A 23 -3.64 2.43 21.03
N ILE A 24 -2.38 2.65 20.71
CA ILE A 24 -1.49 1.58 20.26
C ILE A 24 -0.20 1.57 21.08
N CYS A 25 0.27 0.38 21.43
CA CYS A 25 1.58 0.16 22.01
C CYS A 25 2.43 -0.54 20.94
N ASP A 26 3.63 -0.03 20.71
CA ASP A 26 4.58 -0.51 19.71
C ASP A 26 5.34 -1.78 20.13
N ARG A 27 5.05 -2.30 21.33
CA ARG A 27 5.63 -3.51 21.91
C ARG A 27 4.54 -4.47 22.39
N GLN A 28 4.86 -5.76 22.39
CA GLN A 28 3.95 -6.82 22.85
C GLN A 28 4.10 -7.19 24.33
N SER A 29 5.12 -6.65 25.01
CA SER A 29 5.39 -6.86 26.43
C SER A 29 5.44 -5.53 27.19
N ASN A 30 5.28 -5.57 28.52
CA ASN A 30 5.23 -4.37 29.38
C ASN A 30 4.17 -3.37 28.90
N LEU A 31 2.94 -3.87 28.69
CA LEU A 31 1.77 -3.10 28.28
C LEU A 31 1.30 -2.22 29.44
N ASP A 32 1.78 -0.99 29.50
CA ASP A 32 1.46 -0.02 30.54
C ASP A 32 0.84 1.26 29.96
N ASP A 33 0.27 2.10 30.83
CA ASP A 33 -0.32 3.37 30.42
C ASP A 33 0.71 4.35 29.85
N ALA A 34 2.00 4.18 30.14
CA ALA A 34 3.06 4.97 29.54
C ALA A 34 3.20 4.67 28.04
N CYS A 35 3.17 3.39 27.66
CA CYS A 35 3.22 2.96 26.26
C CYS A 35 1.98 3.41 25.48
N PHE A 36 0.79 3.16 26.02
CA PHE A 36 -0.45 3.50 25.33
C PHE A 36 -0.81 4.99 25.39
N GLY A 37 -0.45 5.67 26.48
CA GLY A 37 -0.84 7.07 26.76
C GLY A 37 -0.21 8.08 25.80
N SER A 38 0.85 7.69 25.10
CA SER A 38 1.53 8.55 24.12
C SER A 38 0.99 8.41 22.69
N ASN A 39 0.21 7.35 22.43
CA ASN A 39 0.02 6.80 21.08
C ASN A 39 -1.47 6.61 20.72
N TYR A 40 -2.25 7.68 20.88
CA TYR A 40 -3.66 7.68 20.47
C TYR A 40 -3.79 7.66 18.95
N LEU A 41 -4.64 6.78 18.44
CA LEU A 41 -4.97 6.81 17.03
C LEU A 41 -5.98 7.94 16.76
N THR A 42 -5.76 8.66 15.67
CA THR A 42 -6.67 9.74 15.25
C THR A 42 -7.42 9.34 13.99
N ARG A 43 -8.70 9.66 13.94
CA ARG A 43 -9.53 9.39 12.77
C ARG A 43 -9.06 10.15 11.53
N VAL A 44 -9.08 9.47 10.39
CA VAL A 44 -8.62 10.01 9.10
C VAL A 44 -9.51 11.17 8.62
N ASP A 45 -10.81 11.11 8.90
CA ASP A 45 -11.84 12.02 8.37
C ASP A 45 -12.03 13.30 9.17
N ASN A 46 -11.92 13.23 10.51
CA ASN A 46 -12.18 14.38 11.39
C ASN A 46 -11.06 14.68 12.39
N GLY A 47 -9.98 13.87 12.42
CA GLY A 47 -8.85 14.03 13.33
C GLY A 47 -9.18 13.78 14.79
N GLN A 48 -10.40 13.32 15.12
CA GLN A 48 -10.80 13.06 16.49
C GLN A 48 -10.20 11.75 16.99
N ARG A 49 -9.86 11.73 18.29
CA ARG A 49 -9.40 10.53 18.99
C ARG A 49 -10.57 9.64 19.40
N ASP A 50 -11.67 10.26 19.80
CA ASP A 50 -12.87 9.57 20.25
C ASP A 50 -14.01 9.68 19.23
N THR A 51 -14.83 8.63 19.14
CA THR A 51 -16.04 8.62 18.32
C THR A 51 -17.26 8.25 19.15
N TRP A 52 -18.32 9.04 19.04
CA TRP A 52 -19.64 8.69 19.53
C TRP A 52 -20.41 7.88 18.49
N LEU A 53 -20.92 6.72 18.89
CA LEU A 53 -21.83 5.89 18.12
C LEU A 53 -23.21 6.07 18.73
N THR A 54 -24.17 6.55 17.94
CA THR A 54 -25.49 6.98 18.43
C THR A 54 -26.58 5.94 18.25
N SER A 55 -26.27 4.78 17.67
CA SER A 55 -27.24 3.74 17.32
C SER A 55 -26.60 2.36 17.24
N GLN A 56 -27.44 1.33 17.30
CA GLN A 56 -27.05 -0.06 17.00
C GLN A 56 -26.79 -0.16 15.49
N ASP A 57 -25.53 -0.29 15.08
CA ASP A 57 -25.16 -0.34 13.66
C ASP A 57 -23.75 -0.92 13.47
N ASN A 58 -23.40 -1.21 12.23
CA ASN A 58 -22.05 -1.52 11.78
C ASN A 58 -21.33 -0.25 11.34
N TRP A 59 -20.20 0.02 11.97
CA TRP A 59 -19.39 1.22 11.75
C TRP A 59 -18.06 0.84 11.13
N VAL A 60 -17.75 1.43 9.97
CA VAL A 60 -16.41 1.35 9.38
C VAL A 60 -15.69 2.66 9.63
N MET A 61 -14.60 2.61 10.38
CA MET A 61 -13.80 3.77 10.76
C MET A 61 -12.36 3.59 10.30
N GLN A 62 -11.70 4.70 10.00
CA GLN A 62 -10.29 4.70 9.58
C GLN A 62 -9.48 5.57 10.55
N TYR A 63 -8.36 5.02 11.02
CA TYR A 63 -7.49 5.63 12.00
C TYR A 63 -6.07 5.74 11.47
N ARG A 64 -5.39 6.85 11.73
CA ARG A 64 -3.97 7.05 11.38
C ARG A 64 -3.09 6.51 12.50
N LEU A 65 -2.10 5.71 12.12
CA LEU A 65 -0.97 5.41 13.00
C LEU A 65 -0.11 6.66 13.20
N PRO A 66 0.41 6.89 14.42
CA PRO A 66 1.43 7.90 14.67
C PRO A 66 2.65 7.69 13.76
N ALA A 67 3.26 8.78 13.29
CA ALA A 67 4.29 8.76 12.26
C ALA A 67 5.61 8.06 12.69
N ASP A 68 5.77 7.85 13.98
CA ASP A 68 6.91 7.26 14.67
C ASP A 68 6.69 5.79 15.07
N ILE A 69 5.49 5.23 14.84
CA ILE A 69 5.17 3.85 15.22
C ILE A 69 5.21 2.93 14.00
N SER A 70 6.03 1.88 14.09
CA SER A 70 6.07 0.77 13.15
C SER A 70 5.62 -0.51 13.85
N CYS A 71 4.64 -1.21 13.27
CA CYS A 71 4.13 -2.48 13.79
C CYS A 71 4.76 -3.72 13.15
N ALA A 72 5.94 -3.56 12.54
CA ALA A 72 6.64 -4.64 11.84
C ALA A 72 6.97 -5.85 12.74
N ASN A 73 7.18 -5.62 14.03
CA ASN A 73 7.44 -6.67 15.04
C ASN A 73 6.23 -6.97 15.93
N GLY A 74 5.04 -6.55 15.50
CA GLY A 74 3.80 -6.66 16.25
C GLY A 74 3.59 -5.51 17.23
N CYS A 75 2.45 -4.84 17.10
CA CYS A 75 1.94 -3.88 18.07
C CYS A 75 0.85 -4.52 18.93
N VAL A 76 0.45 -3.85 20.01
CA VAL A 76 -0.80 -4.15 20.71
C VAL A 76 -1.72 -2.96 20.56
N LEU A 77 -2.88 -3.19 19.95
CA LEU A 77 -3.95 -2.21 19.87
C LEU A 77 -4.79 -2.35 21.14
N GLN A 78 -4.93 -1.27 21.89
CA GLN A 78 -5.91 -1.21 22.95
C GLN A 78 -7.08 -0.34 22.51
N TRP A 79 -8.28 -0.80 22.79
CA TRP A 79 -9.46 0.01 22.63
C TRP A 79 -10.20 0.23 23.93
N TRP A 80 -10.95 1.32 23.94
CA TRP A 80 -11.84 1.68 25.02
C TRP A 80 -13.24 1.95 24.50
N TRP A 81 -14.23 1.40 25.19
CA TRP A 81 -15.65 1.63 24.94
C TRP A 81 -16.35 2.05 26.23
N MET A 82 -17.10 3.15 26.14
CA MET A 82 -18.01 3.62 27.19
C MET A 82 -19.45 3.47 26.69
N SER A 83 -20.27 2.66 27.37
CA SER A 83 -21.66 2.45 26.98
C SER A 83 -22.54 3.69 27.27
N MET A 84 -23.61 3.90 26.50
CA MET A 84 -24.64 4.92 26.78
C MET A 84 -25.84 4.39 27.57
N GLN A 85 -26.00 3.06 27.72
CA GLN A 85 -27.24 2.45 28.24
C GLN A 85 -27.03 1.37 29.30
N SER A 86 -25.79 0.96 29.59
CA SER A 86 -25.52 -0.01 30.64
C SER A 86 -24.97 0.71 31.87
N CYS A 87 -25.77 0.71 32.93
CA CYS A 87 -25.46 1.34 34.21
C CYS A 87 -25.29 0.26 35.28
N VAL A 88 -24.17 0.29 36.01
CA VAL A 88 -24.03 -0.51 37.23
C VAL A 88 -24.67 0.26 38.38
N GLU A 89 -25.66 -0.34 39.05
CA GLU A 89 -26.27 0.24 40.26
C GLU A 89 -25.25 0.29 41.41
N GLN A 90 -25.22 1.41 42.14
CA GLN A 90 -24.42 1.52 43.36
C GLN A 90 -24.87 0.46 44.37
N GLY A 91 -23.96 -0.42 44.78
CA GLY A 91 -24.23 -1.47 45.78
C GLY A 91 -24.67 -2.82 45.21
N CYS A 92 -24.58 -3.05 43.89
CA CYS A 92 -24.84 -4.37 43.33
C CYS A 92 -23.88 -5.42 43.93
N SER A 93 -24.43 -6.53 44.42
CA SER A 93 -23.60 -7.60 45.00
C SER A 93 -22.81 -8.34 43.93
N ARG A 94 -21.65 -8.89 44.32
CA ARG A 94 -20.77 -9.67 43.43
C ARG A 94 -21.46 -10.89 42.81
N GLN A 95 -22.49 -11.42 43.46
CA GLN A 95 -23.33 -12.50 42.95
C GLN A 95 -24.06 -12.13 41.65
N TYR A 96 -24.47 -10.88 41.49
CA TYR A 96 -25.26 -10.41 40.33
C TYR A 96 -24.43 -9.60 39.34
N CYS A 97 -23.42 -8.85 39.79
CA CYS A 97 -22.61 -7.98 38.93
C CYS A 97 -21.16 -8.43 38.74
N GLY A 98 -20.76 -9.62 39.22
CA GLY A 98 -19.38 -10.09 39.07
C GLY A 98 -18.34 -9.08 39.59
N ASP A 99 -17.19 -8.97 38.92
CA ASP A 99 -16.11 -8.06 39.32
C ASP A 99 -16.46 -6.56 39.20
N TYR A 100 -17.59 -6.21 38.58
CA TYR A 100 -18.11 -4.83 38.54
C TYR A 100 -18.57 -4.33 39.92
N ALA A 101 -18.94 -5.24 40.83
CA ALA A 101 -19.34 -4.91 42.20
C ALA A 101 -18.21 -4.27 43.03
N ASP A 102 -16.96 -4.58 42.70
CA ASP A 102 -15.79 -4.17 43.49
C ASP A 102 -15.17 -2.83 43.02
N GLY A 103 -15.78 -2.15 42.04
CA GLY A 103 -15.32 -0.84 41.56
C GLY A 103 -13.94 -0.82 40.88
N ARG A 104 -13.37 -1.99 40.53
CA ARG A 104 -11.98 -2.14 40.06
C ARG A 104 -11.70 -1.64 38.63
N ASN A 105 -12.74 -1.24 37.88
CA ASN A 105 -12.63 -0.69 36.51
C ASN A 105 -12.91 0.82 36.41
N VAL A 106 -12.94 1.55 37.53
CA VAL A 106 -13.14 3.00 37.50
C VAL A 106 -11.81 3.72 37.26
N VAL A 107 -11.57 4.18 36.04
CA VAL A 107 -10.49 5.13 35.75
C VAL A 107 -10.89 6.49 36.34
N TYR A 108 -10.13 6.96 37.32
CA TYR A 108 -10.33 8.28 37.91
C TYR A 108 -10.08 9.39 36.88
N GLY A 109 -11.03 10.33 36.73
CA GLY A 109 -10.78 11.61 36.04
C GLY A 109 -11.59 11.96 34.80
N SER A 110 -12.78 11.37 34.55
CA SER A 110 -13.67 11.85 33.48
C SER A 110 -15.13 12.00 33.91
N ASN A 111 -15.77 13.06 33.41
CA ASN A 111 -17.14 13.47 33.68
C ASN A 111 -18.13 12.33 33.32
N PRO A 112 -19.08 11.96 34.18
CA PRO A 112 -19.97 10.81 33.94
C PRO A 112 -20.88 11.06 32.72
N GLY A 113 -20.81 10.15 31.75
CA GLY A 113 -21.83 10.01 30.70
C GLY A 113 -23.15 9.52 31.29
N TRP A 114 -24.25 9.85 30.62
CA TRP A 114 -25.63 9.74 31.10
C TRP A 114 -26.03 8.33 31.55
N CYS A 115 -26.08 8.10 32.86
CA CYS A 115 -26.93 7.08 33.47
C CYS A 115 -28.27 7.73 33.84
N TYR A 116 -29.38 7.18 33.34
CA TYR A 116 -30.73 7.66 33.68
C TYR A 116 -31.16 7.28 35.11
N ILE A 117 -30.42 6.38 35.74
CA ILE A 117 -30.60 6.01 37.14
C ILE A 117 -29.73 6.95 37.97
N ALA A 118 -30.34 7.73 38.86
CA ALA A 118 -29.60 8.50 39.84
C ALA A 118 -28.61 7.55 40.55
N SER A 119 -27.33 7.92 40.64
CA SER A 119 -26.20 7.13 41.18
C SER A 119 -25.59 6.00 40.32
N GLY A 120 -26.09 5.73 39.11
CA GLY A 120 -25.48 4.73 38.20
C GLY A 120 -24.14 5.20 37.58
N LYS A 121 -23.18 4.29 37.38
CA LYS A 121 -21.93 4.55 36.63
C LYS A 121 -21.98 3.89 35.25
N PRO A 122 -21.51 4.55 34.17
CA PRO A 122 -21.42 3.95 32.85
C PRO A 122 -20.40 2.80 32.83
N GLU A 123 -20.70 1.74 32.10
CA GLU A 123 -19.77 0.63 31.90
C GLU A 123 -18.62 1.03 30.97
N PHE A 124 -17.41 0.69 31.39
CA PHE A 124 -16.19 0.86 30.61
C PHE A 124 -15.58 -0.49 30.26
N PHE A 125 -15.34 -0.69 28.97
CA PHE A 125 -14.66 -1.87 28.45
C PHE A 125 -13.30 -1.42 27.92
N ALA A 126 -12.23 -2.03 28.43
CA ALA A 126 -10.89 -1.89 27.90
C ALA A 126 -10.39 -3.29 27.53
N ASN A 127 -9.93 -3.47 26.30
CA ASN A 127 -9.36 -4.74 25.87
C ASN A 127 -8.23 -4.50 24.87
N CYS A 128 -7.29 -5.45 24.84
CA CYS A 128 -6.08 -5.40 24.04
C CYS A 128 -6.14 -6.52 23.00
N ALA A 129 -5.86 -6.21 21.73
CA ALA A 129 -5.59 -7.21 20.70
C ALA A 129 -4.16 -7.04 20.18
N GLY A 130 -3.49 -8.16 19.91
CA GLY A 130 -2.30 -8.14 19.10
C GLY A 130 -2.63 -7.58 17.72
N ALA A 131 -1.96 -6.51 17.33
CA ALA A 131 -1.96 -5.97 15.97
C ALA A 131 -0.67 -6.41 15.29
N ALA A 132 -0.70 -7.58 14.66
CA ALA A 132 0.34 -8.01 13.75
C ALA A 132 -0.10 -7.66 12.32
N GLU A 133 0.82 -7.11 11.52
CA GLU A 133 0.61 -7.10 10.07
C GLU A 133 0.50 -8.57 9.63
N ASN A 134 -0.66 -8.95 9.10
CA ASN A 134 -0.78 -10.27 8.49
C ASN A 134 0.04 -10.27 7.19
N GLN A 135 1.30 -10.66 7.28
CA GLN A 135 2.21 -10.70 6.13
C GLN A 135 1.69 -11.63 5.02
N ASP A 136 0.78 -12.56 5.33
CA ASP A 136 0.22 -13.49 4.36
C ASP A 136 -0.73 -12.79 3.36
N ASP A 137 -1.26 -11.62 3.74
CA ASP A 137 -2.25 -10.86 2.97
C ASP A 137 -1.83 -9.39 2.74
N SER A 138 -0.53 -9.07 2.80
CA SER A 138 -0.01 -7.70 2.55
C SER A 138 0.07 -7.38 1.04
N TYR A 139 -1.06 -7.53 0.34
CA TYR A 139 -1.15 -7.37 -1.11
C TYR A 139 -0.85 -5.94 -1.59
N ALA A 140 -1.10 -4.94 -0.76
CA ALA A 140 -0.74 -3.55 -1.06
C ALA A 140 0.78 -3.36 -1.21
N LYS A 141 1.58 -4.08 -0.40
CA LYS A 141 3.04 -4.05 -0.49
C LYS A 141 3.53 -4.73 -1.76
N VAL A 142 2.95 -5.87 -2.12
CA VAL A 142 3.23 -6.58 -3.38
C VAL A 142 2.91 -5.68 -4.58
N LEU A 143 1.81 -4.93 -4.52
CA LEU A 143 1.41 -3.97 -5.55
C LEU A 143 2.51 -2.89 -5.77
N GLY A 144 2.99 -2.27 -4.69
CA GLY A 144 4.04 -1.25 -4.78
C GLY A 144 5.38 -1.80 -5.30
N TYR A 145 5.73 -3.03 -4.91
CA TYR A 145 6.91 -3.72 -5.42
C TYR A 145 6.80 -4.02 -6.91
N SER A 146 5.62 -4.43 -7.39
CA SER A 146 5.43 -4.70 -8.82
C SER A 146 5.71 -3.47 -9.70
N TYR A 147 5.42 -2.25 -9.22
CA TYR A 147 5.80 -1.02 -9.94
C TYR A 147 7.30 -0.73 -9.92
N LEU A 148 8.02 -1.12 -8.87
CA LEU A 148 9.49 -1.04 -8.88
C LEU A 148 10.09 -1.96 -9.94
N PHE A 149 9.52 -3.14 -10.14
CA PHE A 149 9.93 -4.03 -11.22
C PHE A 149 9.74 -3.37 -12.59
N TYR A 150 8.58 -2.76 -12.86
CA TYR A 150 8.37 -2.03 -14.12
C TYR A 150 9.33 -0.83 -14.29
N GLU A 151 9.71 -0.14 -13.20
CA GLU A 151 10.74 0.91 -13.23
C GLU A 151 12.14 0.33 -13.54
N ALA A 152 12.44 -0.89 -13.08
CA ALA A 152 13.68 -1.60 -13.38
C ALA A 152 13.78 -2.02 -14.86
N GLN A 153 12.65 -2.27 -15.52
CA GLN A 153 12.60 -2.61 -16.95
C GLN A 153 12.75 -1.40 -17.88
N GLN A 154 12.69 -0.15 -17.38
CA GLN A 154 12.72 1.05 -18.23
C GLN A 154 14.06 1.21 -18.99
N THR A 155 14.00 1.69 -20.22
CA THR A 155 15.17 1.99 -21.07
C THR A 155 15.02 3.33 -21.78
N GLY A 156 16.03 3.81 -22.52
CA GLY A 156 16.05 5.15 -23.08
C GLY A 156 16.50 6.19 -22.05
N GLN A 157 16.04 7.44 -22.21
CA GLN A 157 16.31 8.51 -21.25
C GLN A 157 15.38 8.36 -20.05
N LEU A 158 15.91 7.90 -18.92
CA LEU A 158 15.13 7.61 -17.73
C LEU A 158 14.59 8.90 -17.09
N PRO A 159 13.34 8.86 -16.58
CA PRO A 159 12.72 10.02 -15.97
C PRO A 159 13.24 10.24 -14.55
N SER A 160 13.25 11.50 -14.09
CA SER A 160 13.70 11.86 -12.74
C SER A 160 12.85 11.26 -11.62
N TRP A 161 11.64 10.77 -11.93
CA TRP A 161 10.77 10.09 -10.98
C TRP A 161 11.03 8.59 -10.87
N ASN A 162 11.86 7.99 -11.73
CA ASN A 162 12.26 6.59 -11.59
C ASN A 162 13.06 6.43 -10.30
N ARG A 163 12.56 5.60 -9.38
CA ARG A 163 13.10 5.42 -8.03
C ARG A 163 14.41 4.62 -8.01
N LEU A 164 14.75 4.00 -9.14
CA LEU A 164 15.96 3.22 -9.36
C LEU A 164 17.00 3.97 -10.19
N LEU A 165 16.75 5.24 -10.55
CA LEU A 165 17.68 6.08 -11.30
C LEU A 165 19.01 6.25 -10.55
N TYR A 166 20.13 6.12 -11.26
CA TYR A 166 21.46 6.19 -10.68
C TYR A 166 21.69 7.48 -9.88
N GLY A 167 22.19 7.32 -8.65
CA GLY A 167 22.42 8.43 -7.72
C GLY A 167 21.17 8.89 -6.95
N SER A 168 19.99 8.38 -7.27
CA SER A 168 18.82 8.55 -6.40
C SER A 168 18.96 7.70 -5.14
N SER A 169 18.52 8.23 -4.00
CA SER A 169 18.40 7.51 -2.74
C SER A 169 16.93 7.20 -2.49
N SER A 170 16.58 5.93 -2.34
CA SER A 170 15.25 5.49 -1.95
C SER A 170 15.33 4.52 -0.76
N GLU A 171 14.18 4.17 -0.18
CA GLU A 171 14.10 3.10 0.84
C GLU A 171 14.55 1.73 0.29
N TYR A 172 14.61 1.57 -1.04
CA TYR A 172 15.03 0.36 -1.74
C TYR A 172 16.54 0.32 -2.06
N GLY A 173 17.29 1.31 -1.55
CA GLY A 173 18.72 1.47 -1.76
C GLY A 173 19.08 2.61 -2.71
N THR A 174 20.37 2.70 -3.05
CA THR A 174 20.89 3.58 -4.09
C THR A 174 20.48 3.07 -5.46
N GLY A 175 19.87 3.93 -6.28
CA GLY A 175 19.50 3.59 -7.65
C GLY A 175 20.70 3.19 -8.51
N TYR A 176 20.48 2.25 -9.42
CA TYR A 176 21.49 1.60 -10.25
C TYR A 176 21.25 1.76 -11.76
N LYS A 177 20.05 2.21 -12.16
CA LYS A 177 19.65 2.33 -13.56
C LYS A 177 20.21 3.60 -14.19
N LYS A 178 20.79 3.50 -15.38
CA LYS A 178 21.18 4.68 -16.18
C LYS A 178 20.49 4.67 -17.53
N ASN A 179 20.66 5.75 -18.28
CA ASN A 179 20.15 5.85 -19.64
C ASN A 179 20.81 4.80 -20.53
N ALA A 180 20.02 4.13 -21.35
CA ALA A 180 20.50 3.07 -22.23
C ALA A 180 19.79 3.11 -23.59
N HIS A 181 20.42 2.59 -24.64
CA HIS A 181 19.84 2.45 -25.99
C HIS A 181 19.15 3.71 -26.53
N LEU A 182 19.81 4.86 -26.36
CA LEU A 182 19.31 6.16 -26.81
C LEU A 182 19.19 6.28 -28.34
N SER A 183 19.84 5.37 -29.08
CA SER A 183 19.87 5.33 -30.54
C SER A 183 18.83 4.40 -31.16
N ASP A 184 17.99 3.74 -30.35
CA ASP A 184 16.98 2.81 -30.86
C ASP A 184 16.06 3.52 -31.87
N GLY A 185 15.86 2.91 -33.04
CA GLY A 185 15.05 3.44 -34.14
C GLY A 185 15.81 4.27 -35.19
N ALA A 186 17.13 4.45 -35.02
CA ALA A 186 17.97 5.13 -36.02
C ALA A 186 17.90 4.47 -37.41
N ASP A 187 17.74 3.15 -37.47
CA ASP A 187 17.61 2.35 -38.69
C ASP A 187 16.32 2.64 -39.46
N VAL A 188 15.26 3.07 -38.77
CA VAL A 188 13.97 3.49 -39.35
C VAL A 188 13.77 5.01 -39.31
N GLN A 189 14.82 5.77 -38.98
CA GLN A 189 14.81 7.24 -38.87
C GLN A 189 13.73 7.78 -37.91
N LYS A 190 13.53 7.09 -36.78
CA LYS A 190 12.57 7.48 -35.73
C LYS A 190 13.24 7.38 -34.36
N ASP A 191 12.78 8.19 -33.40
CA ASP A 191 13.14 7.98 -32.00
C ASP A 191 12.30 6.84 -31.42
N LEU A 192 12.94 5.70 -31.19
CA LEU A 192 12.36 4.57 -30.45
C LEU A 192 13.05 4.35 -29.10
N SER A 193 13.79 5.34 -28.58
CA SER A 193 14.26 5.31 -27.19
C SER A 193 13.09 5.39 -26.21
N GLY A 194 13.22 4.73 -25.06
CA GLY A 194 12.13 4.56 -24.10
C GLY A 194 11.59 3.13 -24.05
N GLY A 195 10.46 2.98 -23.36
CA GLY A 195 9.75 1.70 -23.23
C GLY A 195 10.37 0.79 -22.17
N TRP A 196 10.01 -0.49 -22.25
CA TRP A 196 10.51 -1.54 -21.35
C TRP A 196 11.29 -2.60 -22.12
N TYR A 197 12.32 -3.14 -21.48
CA TYR A 197 12.80 -4.46 -21.85
C TYR A 197 11.75 -5.51 -21.47
N ASP A 198 11.68 -6.55 -22.28
CA ASP A 198 10.69 -7.62 -22.13
C ASP A 198 10.90 -8.41 -20.84
N ALA A 199 12.11 -8.93 -20.64
CA ALA A 199 12.40 -9.88 -19.57
C ALA A 199 13.77 -9.62 -18.91
N GLY A 200 14.56 -10.67 -18.68
CA GLY A 200 15.97 -10.54 -18.27
C GLY A 200 16.90 -10.04 -19.38
N ASP A 201 16.37 -9.82 -20.58
CA ASP A 201 17.05 -9.37 -21.79
C ASP A 201 16.89 -7.88 -22.06
N GLN A 202 17.30 -7.44 -23.25
CA GLN A 202 17.25 -6.03 -23.63
C GLN A 202 16.49 -5.82 -24.95
N ILE A 203 15.67 -6.80 -25.34
CA ILE A 203 14.76 -6.72 -26.48
C ILE A 203 13.50 -5.96 -26.05
N LYS A 204 12.92 -5.18 -26.97
CA LYS A 204 11.62 -4.53 -26.74
C LYS A 204 10.58 -5.21 -27.59
N CYS A 205 9.60 -5.81 -26.93
CA CYS A 205 8.55 -6.62 -27.53
C CYS A 205 7.16 -5.99 -27.33
N PRO A 206 6.67 -5.19 -28.30
CA PRO A 206 5.36 -4.56 -28.24
C PRO A 206 4.18 -5.49 -27.95
N HIS A 207 4.24 -6.77 -28.34
CA HIS A 207 3.14 -7.71 -28.14
C HIS A 207 2.89 -8.00 -26.64
N PRO A 208 3.83 -8.60 -25.87
CA PRO A 208 3.68 -8.74 -24.42
C PRO A 208 3.66 -7.41 -23.66
N MET A 209 4.33 -6.36 -24.17
CA MET A 209 4.28 -5.02 -23.57
C MET A 209 2.87 -4.41 -23.64
N GLY A 210 2.21 -4.48 -24.80
CA GLY A 210 0.84 -3.99 -25.00
C GLY A 210 -0.16 -4.72 -24.12
N TRP A 211 -0.04 -6.05 -24.07
CA TRP A 211 -0.85 -6.88 -23.19
C TRP A 211 -0.67 -6.53 -21.71
N THR A 212 0.58 -6.30 -21.29
CA THR A 212 0.93 -5.87 -19.94
C THR A 212 0.29 -4.51 -19.63
N LEU A 213 0.42 -3.54 -20.52
CA LEU A 213 -0.16 -2.20 -20.35
C LEU A 213 -1.68 -2.23 -20.25
N ALA A 214 -2.34 -3.02 -21.08
CA ALA A 214 -3.78 -3.21 -21.04
C ALA A 214 -4.24 -3.81 -19.70
N ASN A 215 -3.52 -4.80 -19.17
CA ASN A 215 -3.78 -5.40 -17.86
C ASN A 215 -3.51 -4.45 -16.68
N MET A 216 -2.39 -3.72 -16.71
CA MET A 216 -2.08 -2.69 -15.71
C MET A 216 -3.17 -1.62 -15.69
N ALA A 217 -3.63 -1.17 -16.86
CA ALA A 217 -4.72 -0.22 -16.98
C ALA A 217 -6.06 -0.81 -16.50
N LEU A 218 -6.38 -2.07 -16.83
CA LEU A 218 -7.58 -2.76 -16.34
C LEU A 218 -7.59 -2.83 -14.81
N SER A 219 -6.47 -3.23 -14.20
CA SER A 219 -6.31 -3.23 -12.75
C SER A 219 -6.52 -1.83 -12.16
N ALA A 220 -5.83 -0.83 -12.71
CA ALA A 220 -5.89 0.54 -12.23
C ALA A 220 -7.31 1.13 -12.32
N MET A 221 -8.05 0.87 -13.40
CA MET A 221 -9.41 1.38 -13.56
C MET A 221 -10.44 0.63 -12.71
N GLU A 222 -10.28 -0.69 -12.52
CA GLU A 222 -11.22 -1.49 -11.74
C GLU A 222 -11.00 -1.35 -10.23
N PHE A 223 -9.78 -1.10 -9.79
CA PHE A 223 -9.42 -1.02 -8.37
C PHE A 223 -8.86 0.35 -7.97
N LYS A 224 -9.24 1.42 -8.68
CA LYS A 224 -8.71 2.79 -8.48
C LYS A 224 -8.65 3.23 -7.01
N ASP A 225 -9.73 3.00 -6.25
CA ASP A 225 -9.80 3.40 -4.84
C ASP A 225 -8.73 2.70 -3.99
N THR A 226 -8.41 1.44 -4.29
CA THR A 226 -7.32 0.68 -3.67
C THR A 226 -5.96 1.29 -3.98
N TYR A 227 -5.70 1.62 -5.24
CA TYR A 227 -4.46 2.29 -5.64
C TYR A 227 -4.29 3.65 -4.95
N ILE A 228 -5.36 4.43 -4.82
CA ILE A 228 -5.33 5.73 -4.12
C ILE A 228 -5.09 5.51 -2.62
N MET A 229 -5.82 4.58 -2.01
CA MET A 229 -5.73 4.27 -0.58
C MET A 229 -4.30 3.89 -0.16
N PHE A 230 -3.61 3.12 -1.00
CA PHE A 230 -2.24 2.67 -0.72
C PHE A 230 -1.14 3.55 -1.32
N GLY A 231 -1.49 4.69 -1.93
CA GLY A 231 -0.52 5.63 -2.47
C GLY A 231 0.15 5.21 -3.79
N GLU A 232 -0.33 4.14 -4.43
CA GLU A 232 0.23 3.59 -5.68
C GLU A 232 -0.37 4.18 -6.96
N TRP A 233 -1.37 5.05 -6.84
CA TRP A 233 -2.04 5.64 -8.01
C TRP A 233 -1.09 6.43 -8.93
N GLU A 234 -0.15 7.21 -8.36
CA GLU A 234 0.82 7.95 -9.16
C GLU A 234 1.83 7.04 -9.86
N ASN A 235 2.27 5.97 -9.19
CA ASN A 235 3.17 4.98 -9.80
C ASN A 235 2.46 4.24 -10.94
N ALA A 236 1.18 3.89 -10.75
CA ALA A 236 0.35 3.30 -11.78
C ALA A 236 0.25 4.16 -13.04
N LYS A 237 -0.07 5.46 -12.87
CA LYS A 237 -0.16 6.40 -14.00
C LYS A 237 1.17 6.59 -14.70
N ARG A 238 2.27 6.72 -13.93
CA ARG A 238 3.62 6.88 -14.50
C ARG A 238 4.06 5.65 -15.28
N GLY A 239 3.83 4.45 -14.74
CA GLY A 239 4.14 3.19 -15.40
C GLY A 239 3.32 3.00 -16.69
N ILE A 240 2.00 3.17 -16.62
CA ILE A 240 1.13 3.07 -17.80
C ILE A 240 1.52 4.11 -18.84
N GLY A 241 1.69 5.37 -18.42
CA GLY A 241 2.09 6.49 -19.29
C GLY A 241 3.41 6.22 -20.00
N TRP A 242 4.43 5.76 -19.27
CA TRP A 242 5.75 5.43 -19.82
C TRP A 242 5.68 4.42 -20.98
N GLY A 243 4.94 3.33 -20.79
CA GLY A 243 4.80 2.31 -21.82
C GLY A 243 3.97 2.78 -23.01
N VAL A 244 2.82 3.43 -22.79
CA VAL A 244 1.98 3.89 -23.93
C VAL A 244 2.59 5.07 -24.67
N ASP A 245 3.36 5.94 -24.01
CA ASP A 245 4.14 6.99 -24.69
C ASP A 245 5.15 6.38 -25.65
N TRP A 246 5.81 5.29 -25.25
CA TRP A 246 6.69 4.56 -26.15
C TRP A 246 5.92 3.87 -27.28
N MET A 247 4.76 3.27 -27.00
CA MET A 247 3.92 2.68 -28.06
C MET A 247 3.43 3.74 -29.07
N VAL A 248 3.18 4.99 -28.65
CA VAL A 248 2.87 6.11 -29.56
C VAL A 248 4.05 6.39 -30.50
N LYS A 249 5.29 6.37 -30.00
CA LYS A 249 6.48 6.47 -30.86
C LYS A 249 6.59 5.27 -31.81
N ALA A 250 6.27 4.08 -31.31
CA ALA A 250 6.33 2.82 -32.03
C ALA A 250 5.21 2.62 -33.08
N HIS A 251 4.17 3.47 -33.08
CA HIS A 251 3.22 3.63 -34.18
C HIS A 251 3.79 4.59 -35.23
N LEU A 252 4.83 4.11 -35.93
CA LEU A 252 5.73 4.88 -36.81
C LEU A 252 5.00 5.77 -37.83
N THR A 253 3.91 5.23 -38.40
CA THR A 253 2.99 5.96 -39.28
C THR A 253 1.57 5.77 -38.76
N ALA A 254 0.98 6.85 -38.25
CA ALA A 254 -0.44 6.91 -37.94
C ALA A 254 -1.24 7.46 -39.10
N SER A 255 -2.27 6.72 -39.49
CA SER A 255 -3.15 7.12 -40.57
C SER A 255 -4.57 6.61 -40.35
N ASP A 256 -5.54 7.41 -40.77
CA ASP A 256 -6.94 6.98 -40.83
C ASP A 256 -7.19 6.03 -42.00
N THR A 257 -6.26 5.95 -42.94
CA THR A 257 -6.23 4.89 -43.98
C THR A 257 -5.58 3.65 -43.38
N PRO A 258 -6.33 2.54 -43.16
CA PRO A 258 -5.82 1.37 -42.43
C PRO A 258 -4.50 0.85 -42.98
N THR A 259 -4.39 0.65 -44.29
CA THR A 259 -3.20 0.09 -44.96
C THR A 259 -1.95 0.98 -44.92
N ALA A 260 -2.08 2.25 -44.55
CA ALA A 260 -0.95 3.17 -44.42
C ALA A 260 -0.31 3.13 -43.02
N ASN A 261 -0.92 2.43 -42.04
CA ASN A 261 -0.36 2.34 -40.71
C ASN A 261 0.88 1.42 -40.68
N VAL A 262 1.87 1.83 -39.88
CA VAL A 262 3.09 1.05 -39.64
C VAL A 262 3.35 1.04 -38.14
N PHE A 263 3.52 -0.16 -37.57
CA PHE A 263 3.81 -0.38 -36.15
C PHE A 263 5.13 -1.10 -35.99
N VAL A 264 5.85 -0.85 -34.90
CA VAL A 264 7.00 -1.68 -34.52
C VAL A 264 6.48 -3.03 -34.03
N ALA A 265 7.08 -4.10 -34.52
CA ALA A 265 6.89 -5.48 -34.05
C ALA A 265 7.94 -5.87 -33.01
N GLN A 266 9.15 -5.32 -33.13
CA GLN A 266 10.26 -5.55 -32.20
C GLN A 266 11.37 -4.50 -32.40
N VAL A 267 12.11 -4.18 -31.33
CA VAL A 267 13.43 -3.53 -31.42
C VAL A 267 14.49 -4.45 -30.81
N SER A 268 15.62 -4.58 -31.51
CA SER A 268 16.65 -5.63 -31.30
C SER A 268 16.30 -6.97 -31.94
N ASN A 269 17.21 -7.95 -31.88
CA ASN A 269 17.05 -9.29 -32.44
C ASN A 269 17.72 -10.35 -31.57
N SER A 270 17.82 -11.59 -32.05
CA SER A 270 18.43 -12.70 -31.30
C SER A 270 19.91 -12.49 -30.94
N GLY A 271 20.61 -11.56 -31.59
CA GLY A 271 21.96 -11.16 -31.20
C GLY A 271 22.04 -10.59 -29.78
N ASP A 272 20.95 -10.01 -29.25
CA ASP A 272 20.85 -9.52 -27.87
C ASP A 272 21.15 -10.63 -26.84
N HIS A 273 20.81 -11.87 -27.16
CA HIS A 273 20.98 -13.03 -26.28
C HIS A 273 22.41 -13.57 -26.27
N SER A 274 23.28 -13.07 -27.16
CA SER A 274 24.72 -13.32 -27.09
C SER A 274 25.46 -12.37 -26.13
N TYR A 275 24.78 -11.33 -25.64
CA TYR A 275 25.33 -10.36 -24.70
C TYR A 275 24.71 -10.52 -23.31
N PHE A 276 25.53 -10.78 -22.30
CA PHE A 276 25.17 -10.78 -20.89
C PHE A 276 25.91 -9.66 -20.16
N GLY A 277 25.27 -8.49 -20.08
CA GLY A 277 25.85 -7.35 -19.38
C GLY A 277 24.88 -6.19 -19.17
N ARG A 278 25.44 -5.02 -18.90
CA ARG A 278 24.67 -3.79 -18.65
C ARG A 278 24.03 -3.25 -19.93
N PRO A 279 22.76 -2.79 -19.89
CA PRO A 279 22.15 -2.18 -21.06
C PRO A 279 22.83 -0.89 -21.51
N GLU A 280 23.49 -0.19 -20.59
CA GLU A 280 24.25 1.04 -20.88
C GLU A 280 25.42 0.81 -21.84
N HIS A 281 25.90 -0.43 -21.95
CA HIS A 281 27.12 -0.78 -22.68
C HIS A 281 26.92 -1.91 -23.69
N ASN A 282 25.67 -2.31 -23.96
CA ASN A 282 25.40 -3.36 -24.92
C ASN A 282 25.77 -2.88 -26.34
N PRO A 283 26.75 -3.52 -27.01
CA PRO A 283 27.20 -3.12 -28.34
C PRO A 283 26.40 -3.79 -29.46
N THR A 284 25.50 -4.73 -29.13
CA THR A 284 24.81 -5.54 -30.14
C THR A 284 23.97 -4.65 -31.07
N PRO A 285 23.87 -4.97 -32.38
CA PRO A 285 22.99 -4.25 -33.28
C PRO A 285 21.53 -4.37 -32.82
N ARG A 286 20.79 -3.26 -32.86
CA ARG A 286 19.40 -3.20 -32.37
C ARG A 286 18.40 -2.81 -33.47
N PRO A 287 18.24 -3.66 -34.51
CA PRO A 287 17.38 -3.32 -35.65
C PRO A 287 15.90 -3.37 -35.28
N THR A 288 15.07 -2.70 -36.09
CA THR A 288 13.63 -2.55 -35.89
C THR A 288 12.85 -3.42 -36.87
N ALA A 289 12.01 -4.31 -36.34
CA ALA A 289 11.02 -5.06 -37.13
C ALA A 289 9.67 -4.33 -37.13
N VAL A 290 8.91 -4.43 -38.23
CA VAL A 290 7.63 -3.70 -38.38
C VAL A 290 6.46 -4.57 -38.86
N VAL A 291 5.27 -4.16 -38.44
CA VAL A 291 3.94 -4.56 -38.94
C VAL A 291 3.43 -3.48 -39.89
N ASN A 292 3.03 -3.89 -41.10
CA ASN A 292 2.44 -3.02 -42.12
C ASN A 292 1.52 -3.84 -43.05
N ALA A 293 0.92 -3.22 -44.06
CA ALA A 293 -0.02 -3.91 -44.96
C ALA A 293 0.60 -5.09 -45.75
N ALA A 294 1.93 -5.11 -45.95
CA ALA A 294 2.60 -6.22 -46.63
C ALA A 294 2.81 -7.41 -45.68
N THR A 295 3.18 -7.15 -44.42
CA THR A 295 3.43 -8.21 -43.43
C THR A 295 2.15 -8.71 -42.77
N GLY A 296 1.11 -7.88 -42.66
CA GLY A 296 -0.03 -8.12 -41.78
C GLY A 296 0.41 -8.17 -40.31
N GLY A 297 -0.38 -8.78 -39.43
CA GLY A 297 -0.11 -8.82 -37.99
C GLY A 297 -1.21 -8.16 -37.19
N ALA A 298 -2.43 -8.68 -37.34
CA ALA A 298 -3.59 -8.22 -36.61
C ALA A 298 -3.46 -8.46 -35.10
N ASP A 299 -2.76 -9.51 -34.68
CA ASP A 299 -2.41 -9.80 -33.28
C ASP A 299 -1.62 -8.65 -32.64
N ILE A 300 -0.51 -8.22 -33.26
CA ILE A 300 0.31 -7.13 -32.75
C ILE A 300 -0.46 -5.80 -32.81
N ALA A 301 -1.08 -5.46 -33.94
CA ALA A 301 -1.81 -4.20 -34.08
C ALA A 301 -3.01 -4.10 -33.11
N ALA A 302 -3.69 -5.22 -32.83
CA ALA A 302 -4.75 -5.25 -31.83
C ALA A 302 -4.23 -5.05 -30.41
N GLU A 303 -3.00 -5.49 -30.07
CA GLU A 303 -2.39 -5.15 -28.77
C GLU A 303 -2.07 -3.65 -28.65
N TYR A 304 -1.64 -2.99 -29.72
CA TYR A 304 -1.56 -1.52 -29.73
C TYR A 304 -2.93 -0.89 -29.47
N ALA A 305 -3.97 -1.39 -30.14
CA ALA A 305 -5.33 -0.88 -29.96
C ALA A 305 -5.83 -1.08 -28.51
N ALA A 306 -5.61 -2.26 -27.93
CA ALA A 306 -5.99 -2.58 -26.55
C ALA A 306 -5.25 -1.70 -25.55
N ALA A 307 -3.92 -1.58 -25.65
CA ALA A 307 -3.11 -0.77 -24.75
C ALA A 307 -3.50 0.72 -24.81
N PHE A 308 -3.68 1.27 -26.02
CA PHE A 308 -4.10 2.65 -26.20
C PHE A 308 -5.52 2.91 -25.68
N ALA A 309 -6.48 2.04 -25.98
CA ALA A 309 -7.86 2.18 -25.48
C ALA A 309 -7.91 2.06 -23.95
N ALA A 310 -7.20 1.09 -23.36
CA ALA A 310 -7.14 0.89 -21.93
C ALA A 310 -6.52 2.09 -21.20
N ALA A 311 -5.38 2.61 -21.69
CA ALA A 311 -4.76 3.79 -21.12
C ALA A 311 -5.62 5.05 -21.32
N ALA A 312 -6.30 5.20 -22.45
CA ALA A 312 -7.22 6.31 -22.68
C ALA A 312 -8.34 6.36 -21.61
N ILE A 313 -8.84 5.20 -21.16
CA ILE A 313 -9.82 5.13 -20.05
C ILE A 313 -9.22 5.70 -18.75
N VAL A 314 -8.02 5.26 -18.39
CA VAL A 314 -7.32 5.71 -17.17
C VAL A 314 -7.10 7.23 -17.21
N PHE A 315 -6.51 7.76 -18.27
CA PHE A 315 -6.18 9.19 -18.37
C PHE A 315 -7.40 10.09 -18.57
N LYS A 316 -8.49 9.59 -19.19
CA LYS A 316 -9.78 10.28 -19.22
C LYS A 316 -10.35 10.41 -17.81
N GLY A 317 -10.26 9.36 -17.00
CA GLY A 317 -10.68 9.36 -15.60
C GLY A 317 -9.89 10.31 -14.69
N GLU A 318 -8.70 10.73 -15.12
CA GLU A 318 -7.85 11.73 -14.45
C GLU A 318 -8.11 13.16 -14.95
N GLY A 319 -9.03 13.36 -15.88
CA GLY A 319 -9.31 14.66 -16.46
C GLY A 319 -8.29 15.10 -17.52
N ASN A 320 -7.38 14.22 -17.97
CA ASN A 320 -6.48 14.50 -19.09
C ASN A 320 -7.15 14.11 -20.42
N SER A 321 -8.25 14.81 -20.75
CA SER A 321 -9.09 14.48 -21.91
C SER A 321 -8.35 14.60 -23.24
N SER A 322 -7.43 15.56 -23.40
CA SER A 322 -6.68 15.73 -24.65
C SER A 322 -5.77 14.53 -24.94
N TYR A 323 -5.03 14.07 -23.92
CA TYR A 323 -4.15 12.91 -24.07
C TYR A 323 -4.96 11.62 -24.25
N ALA A 324 -6.05 11.45 -23.50
CA ALA A 324 -6.96 10.32 -23.67
C ALA A 324 -7.58 10.26 -25.07
N SER A 325 -8.02 11.40 -25.62
CA SER A 325 -8.52 11.47 -27.00
C SER A 325 -7.45 11.14 -28.04
N MET A 326 -6.21 11.59 -27.84
CA MET A 326 -5.09 11.23 -28.72
C MET A 326 -4.81 9.73 -28.67
N LEU A 327 -4.71 9.14 -27.49
CA LEU A 327 -4.52 7.69 -27.33
C LEU A 327 -5.68 6.91 -27.96
N PHE A 328 -6.91 7.32 -27.71
CA PHE A 328 -8.06 6.64 -28.30
C PHE A 328 -8.06 6.74 -29.83
N LYS A 329 -7.68 7.89 -30.41
CA LYS A 329 -7.51 8.02 -31.87
C LYS A 329 -6.47 7.04 -32.41
N ARG A 330 -5.36 6.83 -31.69
CA ARG A 330 -4.36 5.80 -32.04
C ARG A 330 -4.94 4.40 -31.94
N ALA A 331 -5.78 4.13 -30.95
CA ALA A 331 -6.50 2.87 -30.82
C ALA A 331 -7.42 2.61 -32.03
N GLU A 332 -8.16 3.63 -32.49
CA GLU A 332 -9.02 3.52 -33.68
C GLU A 332 -8.22 3.15 -34.94
N GLN A 333 -7.06 3.77 -35.14
CA GLN A 333 -6.18 3.50 -36.28
C GLN A 333 -5.57 2.09 -36.23
N ALA A 334 -5.10 1.66 -35.05
CA ALA A 334 -4.57 0.33 -34.83
C ALA A 334 -5.64 -0.76 -35.00
N PHE A 335 -6.84 -0.53 -34.45
CA PHE A 335 -7.97 -1.44 -34.60
C PHE A 335 -8.41 -1.54 -36.07
N ALA A 336 -8.51 -0.42 -36.78
CA ALA A 336 -8.87 -0.40 -38.20
C ALA A 336 -7.85 -1.14 -39.06
N PHE A 337 -6.54 -1.03 -38.75
CA PHE A 337 -5.50 -1.84 -39.38
C PHE A 337 -5.73 -3.34 -39.11
N ALA A 338 -5.97 -3.73 -37.85
CA ALA A 338 -6.08 -5.12 -37.44
C ALA A 338 -7.28 -5.84 -38.10
N ILE A 339 -8.41 -5.15 -38.27
CA ILE A 339 -9.61 -5.73 -38.87
C ILE A 339 -9.64 -5.64 -40.41
N ALA A 340 -8.69 -4.94 -41.04
CA ALA A 340 -8.64 -4.85 -42.49
C ALA A 340 -8.39 -6.24 -43.11
N PRO A 341 -9.16 -6.68 -44.13
CA PRO A 341 -9.08 -8.05 -44.64
C PRO A 341 -7.67 -8.55 -45.03
N SER A 342 -6.81 -7.67 -45.56
CA SER A 342 -5.41 -8.01 -45.92
C SER A 342 -4.51 -8.29 -44.71
N ASN A 343 -4.91 -7.85 -43.52
CA ASN A 343 -4.10 -7.86 -42.31
C ASN A 343 -4.57 -8.90 -41.27
N GLN A 344 -5.72 -9.55 -41.49
CA GLN A 344 -6.37 -10.54 -40.61
C GLN A 344 -5.60 -11.87 -40.52
N LYS A 345 -4.38 -11.79 -40.01
CA LYS A 345 -3.45 -12.90 -39.80
C LYS A 345 -2.48 -12.53 -38.67
N ASN A 346 -1.92 -13.55 -38.02
CA ASN A 346 -0.84 -13.33 -37.07
C ASN A 346 0.40 -12.77 -37.78
N TYR A 347 1.22 -12.03 -37.04
CA TYR A 347 2.48 -11.53 -37.57
C TYR A 347 3.44 -12.68 -37.88
N ALA A 348 4.06 -12.68 -39.06
CA ALA A 348 5.05 -13.68 -39.43
C ALA A 348 6.47 -13.20 -39.07
N ALA A 349 6.99 -13.63 -37.92
CA ALA A 349 8.30 -13.23 -37.40
C ALA A 349 9.48 -14.01 -38.03
N ALA A 350 9.57 -14.09 -39.37
CA ALA A 350 10.67 -14.80 -40.02
C ALA A 350 12.02 -14.12 -39.70
N GLY A 351 12.91 -14.80 -38.96
CA GLY A 351 14.23 -14.29 -38.57
C GLY A 351 14.24 -13.35 -37.36
N TRP A 352 13.11 -13.20 -36.65
CA TRP A 352 12.97 -12.33 -35.48
C TRP A 352 12.52 -13.10 -34.24
N MET A 353 12.79 -12.54 -33.06
CA MET A 353 12.26 -13.05 -31.79
C MET A 353 10.88 -12.47 -31.46
N ALA A 354 10.25 -11.77 -32.41
CA ALA A 354 9.03 -11.03 -32.15
C ALA A 354 7.95 -12.00 -31.70
N TYR A 355 7.52 -11.83 -30.45
CA TYR A 355 6.38 -12.55 -29.92
C TYR A 355 5.19 -12.31 -30.84
N ARG A 356 4.63 -13.41 -31.33
CA ARG A 356 3.43 -13.46 -32.17
C ARG A 356 2.49 -14.46 -31.56
N THR A 357 1.22 -14.41 -31.96
CA THR A 357 0.31 -15.45 -31.51
C THR A 357 0.62 -16.79 -32.18
N TYR A 358 0.68 -17.88 -31.41
CA TYR A 358 1.00 -19.22 -31.92
C TYR A 358 -0.20 -19.90 -32.58
N SER A 359 -1.40 -19.71 -32.04
CA SER A 359 -2.62 -20.22 -32.65
C SER A 359 -2.90 -19.49 -33.96
N PRO A 360 -3.15 -20.18 -35.09
CA PRO A 360 -3.47 -19.54 -36.38
C PRO A 360 -4.66 -18.58 -36.34
N GLU A 361 -5.62 -18.81 -35.43
CA GLU A 361 -6.80 -17.96 -35.25
C GLU A 361 -6.69 -17.00 -34.06
N GLY A 362 -5.53 -16.97 -33.41
CA GLY A 362 -5.31 -16.20 -32.19
C GLY A 362 -5.45 -14.69 -32.37
N TRP A 363 -5.14 -14.14 -33.55
CA TRP A 363 -5.43 -12.75 -33.88
C TRP A 363 -6.91 -12.37 -33.67
N LYS A 364 -7.87 -13.30 -33.81
CA LYS A 364 -9.29 -13.04 -33.55
C LYS A 364 -9.53 -12.71 -32.07
N ALA A 365 -8.86 -13.42 -31.16
CA ALA A 365 -8.93 -13.15 -29.73
C ALA A 365 -8.34 -11.78 -29.39
N HIS A 366 -7.21 -11.42 -30.01
CA HIS A 366 -6.59 -10.10 -29.87
C HIS A 366 -7.49 -8.96 -30.35
N VAL A 367 -8.17 -9.12 -31.49
CA VAL A 367 -9.16 -8.15 -31.96
C VAL A 367 -10.36 -8.04 -31.00
N ALA A 368 -10.86 -9.16 -30.46
CA ALA A 368 -11.93 -9.15 -29.46
C ALA A 368 -11.51 -8.43 -28.16
N TRP A 369 -10.27 -8.65 -27.72
CA TRP A 369 -9.65 -7.98 -26.56
C TRP A 369 -9.57 -6.47 -26.76
N ALA A 370 -9.08 -6.00 -27.91
CA ALA A 370 -9.06 -4.59 -28.25
C ALA A 370 -10.47 -3.99 -28.29
N ALA A 371 -11.41 -4.65 -28.99
CA ALA A 371 -12.78 -4.18 -29.12
C ALA A 371 -13.48 -4.04 -27.76
N ALA A 372 -13.21 -4.94 -26.80
CA ALA A 372 -13.75 -4.86 -25.45
C ALA A 372 -13.31 -3.58 -24.72
N PHE A 373 -12.03 -3.19 -24.78
CA PHE A 373 -11.58 -1.92 -24.23
C PHE A 373 -12.13 -0.71 -24.98
N MET A 374 -12.24 -0.80 -26.32
CA MET A 374 -12.82 0.28 -27.11
C MET A 374 -14.29 0.52 -26.72
N CYS A 375 -15.08 -0.53 -26.52
CA CYS A 375 -16.45 -0.44 -25.99
C CYS A 375 -16.49 0.15 -24.58
N LYS A 376 -15.55 -0.25 -23.70
CA LYS A 376 -15.44 0.32 -22.34
C LYS A 376 -15.11 1.82 -22.36
N TYR A 377 -14.33 2.30 -23.33
CA TYR A 377 -14.06 3.73 -23.50
C TYR A 377 -15.23 4.51 -24.13
N SER A 378 -15.86 3.93 -25.15
CA SER A 378 -16.93 4.53 -25.94
C SER A 378 -17.97 3.49 -26.36
N ALA A 379 -19.22 3.71 -25.94
CA ALA A 379 -20.34 2.80 -26.22
C ALA A 379 -20.57 2.53 -27.72
N GLY A 380 -20.12 3.43 -28.61
CA GLY A 380 -20.22 3.23 -30.06
C GLY A 380 -19.43 2.02 -30.59
N TYR A 381 -18.45 1.52 -29.83
CA TYR A 381 -17.68 0.32 -30.18
C TYR A 381 -18.25 -0.99 -29.63
N CYS A 382 -19.33 -0.93 -28.84
CA CYS A 382 -19.93 -2.13 -28.26
C CYS A 382 -20.47 -3.11 -29.29
N PRO A 383 -21.13 -2.70 -30.40
CA PRO A 383 -21.49 -3.64 -31.46
C PRO A 383 -20.29 -4.41 -32.05
N ALA A 384 -19.14 -3.73 -32.22
CA ALA A 384 -17.92 -4.38 -32.67
C ALA A 384 -17.37 -5.35 -31.61
N ALA A 385 -17.42 -4.98 -30.33
CA ALA A 385 -17.00 -5.85 -29.23
C ALA A 385 -17.86 -7.12 -29.15
N GLU A 386 -19.18 -7.01 -29.34
CA GLU A 386 -20.10 -8.15 -29.40
C GLU A 386 -19.78 -9.06 -30.59
N GLN A 387 -19.62 -8.49 -31.79
CA GLN A 387 -19.28 -9.22 -33.00
C GLN A 387 -17.95 -9.99 -32.87
N TRP A 388 -16.89 -9.31 -32.42
CA TRP A 388 -15.56 -9.93 -32.34
C TRP A 388 -15.43 -10.90 -31.17
N TRP A 389 -16.17 -10.68 -30.08
CA TRP A 389 -16.35 -11.67 -29.03
C TRP A 389 -16.91 -12.98 -29.59
N ASP A 390 -18.04 -12.93 -30.30
CA ASP A 390 -18.65 -14.13 -30.85
C ASP A 390 -17.76 -14.78 -31.92
N THR A 391 -17.09 -13.97 -32.75
CA THR A 391 -16.14 -14.45 -33.76
C THR A 391 -14.97 -15.21 -33.13
N ALA A 392 -14.41 -14.72 -32.03
CA ALA A 392 -13.30 -15.37 -31.33
C ALA A 392 -13.77 -16.58 -30.50
N ARG A 393 -14.92 -16.47 -29.83
CA ARG A 393 -15.49 -17.55 -28.99
C ARG A 393 -15.96 -18.75 -29.82
N THR A 394 -16.37 -18.53 -31.07
CA THR A 394 -16.79 -19.62 -31.98
C THR A 394 -15.62 -20.17 -32.82
N SER A 395 -14.44 -19.57 -32.72
CA SER A 395 -13.22 -20.08 -33.34
C SER A 395 -12.53 -21.11 -32.44
N THR A 396 -11.37 -21.62 -32.87
CA THR A 396 -10.49 -22.44 -32.03
C THR A 396 -10.09 -21.77 -30.71
N MET A 397 -10.25 -20.44 -30.58
CA MET A 397 -9.97 -19.70 -29.34
C MET A 397 -11.04 -19.89 -28.27
N GLY A 398 -12.25 -20.32 -28.63
CA GLY A 398 -13.32 -20.63 -27.68
C GLY A 398 -13.01 -21.74 -26.69
N THR A 399 -12.00 -22.57 -26.99
CA THR A 399 -11.52 -23.65 -26.10
C THR A 399 -10.29 -23.25 -25.29
N SER A 400 -9.73 -22.05 -25.50
CA SER A 400 -8.59 -21.56 -24.73
C SER A 400 -9.05 -21.06 -23.37
N PHE A 401 -8.41 -21.58 -22.31
CA PHE A 401 -8.62 -21.17 -20.93
C PHE A 401 -7.33 -20.61 -20.29
N GLY A 402 -6.19 -20.68 -21.00
CA GLY A 402 -4.98 -19.98 -20.62
C GLY A 402 -5.19 -18.47 -20.77
N TYR A 403 -4.58 -17.69 -19.88
CA TYR A 403 -4.61 -16.23 -19.96
C TYR A 403 -3.21 -15.65 -19.83
N ASP A 404 -2.67 -15.17 -20.94
CA ASP A 404 -1.34 -14.57 -21.06
C ASP A 404 -1.29 -13.69 -22.32
N TRP A 405 -0.09 -13.23 -22.71
CA TRP A 405 0.13 -12.38 -23.87
C TRP A 405 -0.24 -13.05 -25.21
N ASP A 406 -0.32 -14.37 -25.28
CA ASP A 406 -0.70 -15.14 -26.47
C ASP A 406 -2.22 -15.40 -26.49
N SER A 407 -2.76 -15.81 -25.34
CA SER A 407 -4.16 -16.19 -25.16
C SER A 407 -4.97 -15.14 -24.39
N VAL A 408 -5.60 -14.21 -25.13
CA VAL A 408 -6.24 -13.02 -24.53
C VAL A 408 -7.77 -13.05 -24.45
N LEU A 409 -8.41 -14.11 -24.97
CA LEU A 409 -9.89 -14.22 -24.96
C LEU A 409 -10.49 -14.21 -23.54
N PRO A 410 -9.90 -14.88 -22.52
CA PRO A 410 -10.31 -14.70 -21.12
C PRO A 410 -10.26 -13.26 -20.63
N GLY A 411 -9.26 -12.49 -21.06
CA GLY A 411 -9.18 -11.06 -20.79
C GLY A 411 -10.32 -10.28 -21.43
N ALA A 412 -10.63 -10.55 -22.71
CA ALA A 412 -11.74 -9.92 -23.40
C ALA A 412 -13.07 -10.18 -22.66
N ALA A 413 -13.29 -11.43 -22.23
CA ALA A 413 -14.44 -11.81 -21.42
C ALA A 413 -14.50 -11.02 -20.10
N ALA A 414 -13.36 -10.88 -19.42
CA ALA A 414 -13.26 -10.16 -18.16
C ALA A 414 -13.60 -8.67 -18.32
N VAL A 415 -13.11 -8.02 -19.38
CA VAL A 415 -13.45 -6.61 -19.68
C VAL A 415 -14.94 -6.48 -19.98
N LEU A 416 -15.50 -7.33 -20.84
CA LEU A 416 -16.92 -7.33 -21.17
C LEU A 416 -17.82 -7.59 -19.96
N ALA A 417 -17.38 -8.44 -19.02
CA ALA A 417 -18.09 -8.75 -17.80
C ALA A 417 -18.22 -7.54 -16.85
N THR A 418 -17.35 -6.53 -16.98
CA THR A 418 -17.44 -5.25 -16.25
C THR A 418 -18.41 -4.24 -16.87
N LEU A 419 -18.95 -4.54 -18.05
CA LEU A 419 -19.87 -3.67 -18.78
C LEU A 419 -21.33 -4.03 -18.49
N SER A 420 -22.24 -3.18 -18.96
CA SER A 420 -23.68 -3.41 -18.96
C SER A 420 -24.22 -3.44 -20.40
N THR A 421 -23.69 -4.35 -21.22
CA THR A 421 -24.11 -4.58 -22.62
C THR A 421 -24.84 -5.91 -22.77
N GLY A 422 -25.37 -6.21 -23.96
CA GLY A 422 -26.11 -7.46 -24.21
C GLY A 422 -25.23 -8.71 -24.07
N VAL A 423 -23.95 -8.61 -24.47
CA VAL A 423 -22.98 -9.73 -24.37
C VAL A 423 -22.37 -9.92 -22.99
N SER A 424 -22.44 -8.92 -22.10
CA SER A 424 -21.75 -8.94 -20.80
C SER A 424 -22.11 -10.18 -19.96
N ALA A 425 -23.35 -10.64 -20.01
CA ALA A 425 -23.80 -11.83 -19.29
C ALA A 425 -23.19 -13.12 -19.87
N ALA A 426 -23.19 -13.29 -21.20
CA ALA A 426 -22.62 -14.46 -21.86
C ALA A 426 -21.09 -14.53 -21.70
N ALA A 427 -20.41 -13.39 -21.79
CA ALA A 427 -18.98 -13.30 -21.54
C ALA A 427 -18.62 -13.66 -20.10
N ARG A 428 -19.39 -13.15 -19.13
CA ARG A 428 -19.23 -13.50 -17.70
C ARG A 428 -19.47 -14.98 -17.44
N ASP A 429 -20.55 -15.54 -17.98
CA ASP A 429 -20.90 -16.94 -17.81
C ASP A 429 -19.80 -17.87 -18.37
N TRP A 430 -19.29 -17.59 -19.58
CA TRP A 430 -18.18 -18.35 -20.14
C TRP A 430 -16.89 -18.23 -19.28
N LEU A 431 -16.58 -17.03 -18.78
CA LEU A 431 -15.43 -16.83 -17.90
C LEU A 431 -15.56 -17.59 -16.58
N GLU A 432 -16.72 -17.53 -15.91
CA GLU A 432 -16.96 -18.21 -14.63
C GLU A 432 -17.04 -19.74 -14.80
N THR A 433 -17.76 -20.24 -15.80
CA THR A 433 -18.06 -21.68 -15.92
C THR A 433 -16.99 -22.46 -16.68
N PHE A 434 -16.46 -21.91 -17.78
CA PHE A 434 -15.47 -22.59 -18.60
C PHE A 434 -14.05 -22.29 -18.12
N VAL A 435 -13.63 -21.03 -18.15
CA VAL A 435 -12.24 -20.65 -17.81
C VAL A 435 -11.96 -20.91 -16.33
N MET A 436 -12.69 -20.25 -15.42
CA MET A 436 -12.47 -20.42 -14.00
C MET A 436 -12.82 -21.83 -13.52
N GLY A 437 -13.77 -22.52 -14.17
CA GLY A 437 -14.05 -23.93 -13.93
C GLY A 437 -12.83 -24.84 -14.13
N LYS A 438 -11.98 -24.58 -15.13
CA LYS A 438 -10.71 -25.32 -15.34
C LYS A 438 -9.67 -24.97 -14.27
N TRP A 439 -9.48 -23.68 -14.01
CA TRP A 439 -8.50 -23.20 -13.04
C TRP A 439 -8.81 -23.62 -11.61
N GLN A 440 -10.09 -23.70 -11.24
CA GLN A 440 -10.54 -23.99 -9.87
C GLN A 440 -10.86 -25.48 -9.64
N ASN A 441 -10.63 -26.34 -10.62
CA ASN A 441 -10.85 -27.79 -10.47
C ASN A 441 -9.74 -28.44 -9.63
N THR A 442 -9.90 -28.41 -8.30
CA THR A 442 -8.95 -29.00 -7.35
C THR A 442 -8.86 -30.53 -7.40
N ASN A 443 -9.74 -31.20 -8.16
CA ASN A 443 -9.68 -32.66 -8.36
C ASN A 443 -8.66 -33.07 -9.43
N SER A 444 -8.25 -32.14 -10.30
CA SER A 444 -7.18 -32.36 -11.27
C SER A 444 -5.83 -32.34 -10.54
N ARG A 445 -5.11 -33.47 -10.47
CA ARG A 445 -3.81 -33.60 -9.77
C ARG A 445 -2.66 -33.72 -10.75
N CYS A 446 -1.51 -33.14 -10.44
CA CYS A 446 -0.32 -33.28 -11.26
C CYS A 446 0.28 -34.70 -11.15
N PRO A 447 1.00 -35.20 -12.17
CA PRO A 447 1.43 -34.50 -13.38
C PRO A 447 0.34 -34.44 -14.47
N ALA A 448 0.33 -33.34 -15.22
CA ALA A 448 -0.45 -33.20 -16.45
C ALA A 448 0.43 -32.58 -17.54
N ALA A 449 0.14 -32.87 -18.81
CA ALA A 449 0.91 -32.29 -19.90
C ALA A 449 0.76 -30.75 -19.90
N PRO A 450 1.86 -29.98 -20.06
CA PRO A 450 1.79 -28.52 -20.15
C PRO A 450 0.75 -28.06 -21.17
N TYR A 451 0.06 -26.97 -20.86
CA TYR A 451 -0.95 -26.33 -21.71
C TYR A 451 -2.22 -27.14 -21.98
N SER A 452 -2.29 -28.42 -21.59
CA SER A 452 -3.46 -29.28 -21.85
C SER A 452 -4.60 -29.08 -20.85
N THR A 453 -4.26 -28.88 -19.58
CA THR A 453 -5.21 -28.63 -18.48
C THR A 453 -4.45 -27.98 -17.32
N VAL A 454 -5.21 -27.40 -16.39
CA VAL A 454 -4.68 -27.06 -15.07
C VAL A 454 -4.67 -28.32 -14.19
N CYS A 455 -3.58 -28.57 -13.48
CA CYS A 455 -3.46 -29.61 -12.44
C CYS A 455 -2.99 -28.98 -11.13
N TYR A 456 -3.27 -29.62 -10.01
CA TYR A 456 -2.83 -29.15 -8.69
C TYR A 456 -1.62 -29.95 -8.22
N THR A 457 -0.56 -29.24 -7.85
CA THR A 457 0.64 -29.82 -7.24
C THR A 457 0.34 -30.38 -5.86
N ALA A 458 1.28 -31.14 -5.28
CA ALA A 458 1.13 -31.72 -3.95
C ALA A 458 0.91 -30.64 -2.87
N LYS A 459 1.53 -29.47 -3.03
CA LYS A 459 1.36 -28.34 -2.12
C LYS A 459 0.24 -27.36 -2.52
N GLY A 460 -0.53 -27.66 -3.57
CA GLY A 460 -1.78 -26.97 -3.89
C GLY A 460 -1.68 -25.78 -4.85
N LEU A 461 -0.58 -25.64 -5.59
CA LEU A 461 -0.44 -24.70 -6.70
C LEU A 461 -1.27 -25.17 -7.91
N ALA A 462 -2.04 -24.26 -8.50
CA ALA A 462 -2.71 -24.48 -9.78
C ALA A 462 -1.71 -24.35 -10.94
N TRP A 463 -1.16 -25.48 -11.36
CA TRP A 463 -0.09 -25.58 -12.35
C TRP A 463 -0.65 -25.78 -13.77
N TYR A 464 -0.21 -24.96 -14.72
CA TYR A 464 -0.68 -24.99 -16.13
C TYR A 464 0.44 -25.23 -17.14
N SER A 465 1.63 -24.69 -16.88
CA SER A 465 2.77 -24.73 -17.80
C SER A 465 4.08 -24.74 -17.01
N GLU A 466 5.10 -25.37 -17.58
CA GLU A 466 6.50 -25.31 -17.09
C GLU A 466 7.18 -23.96 -17.37
N TRP A 467 6.59 -23.12 -18.23
CA TRP A 467 7.09 -21.79 -18.56
C TRP A 467 6.23 -20.71 -17.93
N GLY A 468 6.80 -19.96 -16.99
CA GLY A 468 6.06 -18.92 -16.28
C GLY A 468 4.85 -19.49 -15.55
N THR A 469 5.04 -20.56 -14.77
CA THR A 469 3.99 -21.21 -13.99
C THR A 469 3.24 -20.20 -13.12
N LEU A 470 3.96 -19.35 -12.39
CA LEU A 470 3.38 -18.35 -11.51
C LEU A 470 2.84 -17.14 -12.26
N ARG A 471 3.36 -16.81 -13.46
CA ARG A 471 2.71 -15.87 -14.38
C ARG A 471 1.31 -16.34 -14.72
N ASN A 472 1.19 -17.57 -15.21
CA ASN A 472 -0.09 -18.16 -15.60
C ASN A 472 -1.07 -18.22 -14.41
N THR A 473 -0.57 -18.67 -13.26
CA THR A 473 -1.36 -18.72 -12.01
C THR A 473 -1.85 -17.33 -11.61
N ASN A 474 -0.96 -16.33 -11.55
CA ASN A 474 -1.32 -14.99 -11.10
C ASN A 474 -2.20 -14.24 -12.11
N ASN A 475 -2.10 -14.54 -13.41
CA ASN A 475 -3.04 -14.07 -14.41
C ASN A 475 -4.46 -14.61 -14.12
N ALA A 476 -4.58 -15.90 -13.81
CA ALA A 476 -5.86 -16.48 -13.39
C ALA A 476 -6.34 -15.95 -12.02
N VAL A 477 -5.44 -15.67 -11.07
CA VAL A 477 -5.78 -15.00 -9.80
C VAL A 477 -6.35 -13.62 -10.05
N PHE A 478 -5.81 -12.86 -11.02
CA PHE A 478 -6.37 -11.56 -11.40
C PHE A 478 -7.78 -11.69 -11.97
N LEU A 479 -8.01 -12.63 -12.90
CA LEU A 479 -9.36 -12.94 -13.40
C LEU A 479 -10.32 -13.32 -12.26
N ALA A 480 -9.86 -14.16 -11.33
CA ALA A 480 -10.63 -14.56 -10.16
C ALA A 480 -10.93 -13.38 -9.21
N ALA A 481 -10.01 -12.42 -9.05
CA ALA A 481 -10.25 -11.22 -8.26
C ALA A 481 -11.27 -10.28 -8.94
N LEU A 482 -11.22 -10.14 -10.28
CA LEU A 482 -12.24 -9.45 -11.05
C LEU A 482 -13.61 -10.12 -10.92
N MET A 483 -13.67 -11.45 -10.92
CA MET A 483 -14.91 -12.20 -10.67
C MET A 483 -15.33 -12.16 -9.21
N GLY A 484 -14.40 -12.04 -8.26
CA GLY A 484 -14.72 -11.76 -6.86
C GLY A 484 -15.47 -10.43 -6.68
N LYS A 485 -15.19 -9.45 -7.53
CA LYS A 485 -15.91 -8.17 -7.59
C LYS A 485 -17.18 -8.23 -8.44
N ASN A 486 -17.11 -8.83 -9.63
CA ASN A 486 -18.12 -8.70 -10.69
C ASN A 486 -18.91 -9.98 -10.99
N GLY A 487 -18.69 -11.06 -10.23
CA GLY A 487 -19.29 -12.36 -10.47
C GLY A 487 -20.81 -12.36 -10.34
N ALA A 488 -21.45 -13.30 -11.04
CA ALA A 488 -22.90 -13.31 -11.26
C ALA A 488 -23.70 -13.42 -9.95
N THR A 489 -23.20 -14.17 -8.96
CA THR A 489 -23.88 -14.41 -7.68
C THR A 489 -22.95 -14.11 -6.50
N ALA A 490 -23.52 -13.91 -5.31
CA ALA A 490 -22.71 -13.74 -4.09
C ALA A 490 -21.83 -14.97 -3.82
N ALA A 491 -22.34 -16.18 -4.10
CA ALA A 491 -21.61 -17.42 -3.94
C ALA A 491 -20.43 -17.53 -4.92
N SER A 492 -20.63 -17.22 -6.21
CA SER A 492 -19.54 -17.24 -7.20
C SER A 492 -18.46 -16.22 -6.85
N ARG A 493 -18.87 -14.99 -6.47
CA ARG A 493 -17.94 -13.96 -5.98
C ARG A 493 -17.07 -14.45 -4.82
N GLN A 494 -17.68 -15.06 -3.81
CA GLN A 494 -16.94 -15.59 -2.66
C GLN A 494 -16.02 -16.74 -3.05
N GLN A 495 -16.49 -17.69 -3.87
CA GLN A 495 -15.68 -18.80 -4.37
C GLN A 495 -14.42 -18.32 -5.09
N HIS A 496 -14.56 -17.40 -6.05
CA HIS A 496 -13.42 -16.89 -6.82
C HIS A 496 -12.47 -16.07 -5.95
N ALA A 497 -12.99 -15.24 -5.04
CA ALA A 497 -12.18 -14.48 -4.10
C ALA A 497 -11.33 -15.41 -3.19
N CYS A 498 -11.93 -16.45 -2.62
CA CYS A 498 -11.22 -17.37 -1.73
C CYS A 498 -10.19 -18.22 -2.48
N TRP A 499 -10.49 -18.65 -3.71
CA TRP A 499 -9.51 -19.33 -4.56
C TRP A 499 -8.32 -18.42 -4.89
N ALA A 500 -8.59 -17.18 -5.30
CA ALA A 500 -7.56 -16.18 -5.60
C ALA A 500 -6.62 -15.95 -4.41
N ARG A 501 -7.19 -15.80 -3.21
CA ARG A 501 -6.42 -15.65 -1.96
C ARG A 501 -5.49 -16.84 -1.72
N ARG A 502 -5.97 -18.07 -1.90
CA ARG A 502 -5.17 -19.29 -1.70
C ARG A 502 -3.97 -19.36 -2.65
N GLN A 503 -4.18 -19.11 -3.94
CA GLN A 503 -3.09 -19.15 -4.94
C GLN A 503 -2.09 -17.99 -4.77
N MET A 504 -2.57 -16.81 -4.38
CA MET A 504 -1.67 -15.70 -4.04
C MET A 504 -0.81 -16.03 -2.82
N ARG A 505 -1.38 -16.65 -1.78
CA ARG A 505 -0.59 -17.10 -0.61
C ARG A 505 0.47 -18.15 -0.95
N TYR A 506 0.20 -19.03 -1.93
CA TYR A 506 1.26 -19.88 -2.49
C TYR A 506 2.38 -19.07 -3.11
N THR A 507 2.02 -18.11 -3.99
CA THR A 507 2.98 -17.22 -4.65
C THR A 507 3.83 -16.44 -3.64
N LEU A 508 3.22 -16.00 -2.54
CA LEU A 508 3.88 -15.19 -1.50
C LEU A 508 4.61 -16.02 -0.44
N GLY A 509 4.48 -17.35 -0.43
CA GLY A 509 5.16 -18.24 0.51
C GLY A 509 4.49 -18.40 1.87
N SER A 510 3.23 -18.01 2.00
CA SER A 510 2.46 -18.11 3.26
C SER A 510 1.55 -19.34 3.31
N TRP A 511 1.36 -20.05 2.19
CA TRP A 511 0.57 -21.28 2.16
C TRP A 511 1.07 -22.25 1.09
N GLY A 512 1.40 -23.50 1.45
CA GLY A 512 1.87 -24.49 0.47
C GLY A 512 3.27 -24.23 -0.10
N SER A 513 3.92 -23.13 0.26
CA SER A 513 5.33 -22.87 -0.07
C SER A 513 6.03 -22.35 1.17
N ASP A 514 7.31 -22.69 1.33
CA ASP A 514 8.21 -22.20 2.39
C ASP A 514 9.03 -20.98 1.94
N ARG A 515 8.76 -20.48 0.73
CA ARG A 515 9.41 -19.32 0.12
C ARG A 515 8.44 -18.45 -0.62
N SER A 516 8.71 -17.15 -0.63
CA SER A 516 8.11 -16.26 -1.61
C SER A 516 8.72 -16.47 -2.99
N PHE A 517 7.94 -16.22 -4.04
CA PHE A 517 8.40 -16.17 -5.42
C PHE A 517 8.41 -14.73 -5.98
N VAL A 518 8.08 -13.74 -5.15
CA VAL A 518 8.19 -12.31 -5.49
C VAL A 518 9.48 -11.79 -4.89
N ILE A 519 10.40 -11.34 -5.74
CA ILE A 519 11.73 -10.88 -5.32
C ILE A 519 11.59 -9.68 -4.36
N GLY A 520 12.23 -9.78 -3.19
CA GLY A 520 12.18 -8.76 -2.14
C GLY A 520 11.02 -8.91 -1.16
N TYR A 521 10.03 -9.78 -1.41
CA TYR A 521 8.88 -9.98 -0.53
C TYR A 521 9.02 -11.22 0.36
N GLY A 522 8.56 -11.13 1.61
CA GLY A 522 8.50 -12.25 2.54
C GLY A 522 9.88 -12.84 2.92
N PRO A 523 9.90 -13.91 3.71
CA PRO A 523 11.12 -14.66 3.97
C PRO A 523 11.53 -15.50 2.74
N ASN A 524 12.85 -15.70 2.55
CA ASN A 524 13.43 -16.63 1.58
C ASN A 524 13.03 -16.43 0.09
N TRP A 525 12.94 -15.18 -0.38
CA TRP A 525 12.66 -14.87 -1.80
C TRP A 525 13.84 -15.19 -2.76
N PRO A 526 13.60 -15.35 -4.08
CA PRO A 526 14.60 -15.80 -5.06
C PRO A 526 15.79 -14.85 -5.23
N LYS A 527 17.01 -15.35 -5.07
CA LYS A 527 18.23 -14.52 -5.08
C LYS A 527 18.90 -14.47 -6.43
N ARG A 528 18.57 -15.37 -7.36
CA ARG A 528 19.30 -15.54 -8.62
C ARG A 528 18.35 -15.48 -9.82
N PRO A 529 17.63 -14.36 -10.03
CA PRO A 529 16.78 -14.22 -11.20
C PRO A 529 17.60 -14.22 -12.50
N HIS A 530 17.03 -14.80 -13.55
CA HIS A 530 17.56 -14.71 -14.92
C HIS A 530 17.36 -13.28 -15.43
N HIS A 531 18.21 -12.35 -14.98
CA HIS A 531 18.14 -10.95 -15.37
C HIS A 531 19.53 -10.32 -15.44
N ARG A 532 19.96 -9.90 -16.63
CA ARG A 532 21.32 -9.42 -16.94
C ARG A 532 21.83 -8.38 -15.95
N SER A 533 21.14 -7.24 -15.83
CA SER A 533 21.61 -6.13 -15.00
C SER A 533 21.74 -6.48 -13.52
N THR A 534 20.95 -7.43 -13.01
CA THR A 534 20.93 -7.75 -11.58
C THR A 534 22.17 -8.53 -11.12
N ALA A 535 22.82 -9.23 -12.06
CA ALA A 535 24.07 -9.94 -11.83
C ALA A 535 25.28 -9.01 -11.73
N CYS A 536 25.09 -7.71 -12.01
CA CYS A 536 26.15 -6.73 -12.17
C CYS A 536 26.16 -5.73 -11.01
N SER A 537 27.34 -5.19 -10.69
CA SER A 537 27.47 -4.21 -9.61
C SER A 537 26.62 -2.96 -9.88
N ALA A 538 25.93 -2.46 -8.85
CA ALA A 538 25.21 -1.19 -8.90
C ALA A 538 26.15 0.01 -9.09
N THR A 539 27.42 -0.13 -8.72
CA THR A 539 28.43 0.93 -8.79
C THR A 539 29.62 0.48 -9.63
N TYR A 540 30.03 1.34 -10.56
CA TYR A 540 31.17 1.10 -11.44
C TYR A 540 31.69 2.44 -11.98
N THR A 541 32.93 2.46 -12.43
CA THR A 541 33.54 3.65 -13.06
C THR A 541 33.85 3.41 -14.53
N GLU A 542 33.73 4.46 -15.34
CA GLU A 542 34.14 4.45 -16.74
C GLU A 542 35.66 4.59 -16.87
N PRO A 543 36.29 4.09 -17.94
CA PRO A 543 35.67 3.42 -19.08
C PRO A 543 35.36 1.94 -18.81
N CYS A 544 34.38 1.41 -19.54
CA CYS A 544 34.12 -0.03 -19.62
C CYS A 544 34.59 -0.62 -20.96
N VAL A 545 35.05 -1.87 -20.93
CA VAL A 545 35.50 -2.62 -22.11
C VAL A 545 34.74 -3.94 -22.25
N LEU A 546 34.62 -4.47 -23.47
CA LEU A 546 33.99 -5.77 -23.68
C LEU A 546 34.82 -6.89 -23.05
N SER A 547 34.14 -7.80 -22.35
CA SER A 547 34.75 -8.95 -21.66
C SER A 547 33.79 -10.13 -21.74
N ASN A 548 34.21 -11.28 -22.27
CA ASN A 548 33.48 -12.56 -22.21
C ASN A 548 31.95 -12.46 -22.45
N GLY A 549 31.54 -11.83 -23.55
CA GLY A 549 30.12 -11.65 -23.88
C GLY A 549 29.38 -10.62 -23.03
N GLY A 550 30.07 -9.80 -22.25
CA GLY A 550 29.53 -8.70 -21.45
C GLY A 550 30.51 -7.53 -21.38
N THR A 551 30.63 -6.90 -20.22
CA THR A 551 31.50 -5.73 -20.00
C THR A 551 32.24 -5.76 -18.67
N CYS A 552 33.47 -5.27 -18.68
CA CYS A 552 34.26 -5.00 -17.49
C CYS A 552 34.53 -3.51 -17.37
N CYS A 553 34.04 -2.89 -16.30
CA CYS A 553 34.26 -1.47 -16.02
C CYS A 553 35.48 -1.23 -15.14
N ALA A 554 36.03 -0.01 -15.17
CA ALA A 554 37.08 0.39 -14.25
C ALA A 554 36.60 0.21 -12.80
N GLY A 555 37.42 -0.45 -11.98
CA GLY A 555 37.09 -0.83 -10.60
C GLY A 555 36.43 -2.21 -10.44
N GLU A 556 36.00 -2.86 -11.54
CA GLU A 556 35.45 -4.23 -11.53
C GLU A 556 36.49 -5.29 -11.88
N SER A 557 37.68 -4.88 -12.34
CA SER A 557 38.80 -5.78 -12.54
C SER A 557 39.26 -6.28 -11.16
N GLY A 558 38.91 -7.53 -10.87
CA GLY A 558 39.22 -8.18 -9.62
C GLY A 558 40.68 -8.00 -9.22
N VAL A 559 40.90 -8.01 -7.91
CA VAL A 559 42.19 -7.90 -7.22
C VAL A 559 43.27 -8.84 -7.80
N TYR A 560 42.90 -9.85 -8.57
CA TYR A 560 43.77 -10.79 -9.29
C TYR A 560 44.92 -10.15 -10.06
N SER A 561 44.77 -9.01 -10.73
CA SER A 561 45.93 -8.38 -11.40
C SER A 561 46.96 -7.87 -10.39
N LYS A 562 46.53 -7.27 -9.28
CA LYS A 562 47.42 -6.74 -8.25
C LYS A 562 47.96 -7.83 -7.34
N LEU A 563 47.16 -8.84 -7.01
CA LEU A 563 47.56 -9.97 -6.18
C LEU A 563 48.48 -10.93 -6.94
N LEU A 564 48.25 -11.18 -8.24
CA LEU A 564 49.17 -11.96 -9.07
C LEU A 564 50.48 -11.20 -9.30
N LEU A 565 50.45 -9.88 -9.48
CA LEU A 565 51.67 -9.06 -9.53
C LEU A 565 52.38 -9.05 -8.17
N LEU A 566 51.66 -8.95 -7.06
CA LEU A 566 52.23 -9.05 -5.71
C LEU A 566 52.78 -10.44 -5.45
N LEU A 567 52.08 -11.51 -5.87
CA LEU A 567 52.50 -12.91 -5.73
C LEU A 567 53.70 -13.20 -6.62
N LEU A 568 53.78 -12.64 -7.83
CA LEU A 568 54.94 -12.73 -8.73
C LEU A 568 56.12 -11.93 -8.20
N LEU A 569 55.90 -10.73 -7.66
CA LEU A 569 56.93 -9.93 -6.98
C LEU A 569 57.40 -10.60 -5.70
N LEU A 570 56.49 -11.18 -4.92
CA LEU A 570 56.79 -12.00 -3.74
C LEU A 570 57.47 -13.30 -4.14
N LEU A 571 57.12 -13.95 -5.25
CA LEU A 571 57.81 -15.13 -5.78
C LEU A 571 59.23 -14.77 -6.24
N LEU A 572 59.42 -13.60 -6.86
CA LEU A 572 60.71 -13.11 -7.29
C LEU A 572 61.58 -12.74 -6.08
N LEU A 573 61.00 -12.07 -5.07
CA LEU A 573 61.64 -11.80 -3.80
C LEU A 573 61.96 -13.10 -3.05
N LEU A 574 61.05 -14.07 -3.06
CA LEU A 574 61.21 -15.39 -2.47
C LEU A 574 62.24 -16.21 -3.22
N LEU A 575 62.37 -16.11 -4.55
CA LEU A 575 63.42 -16.76 -5.35
C LEU A 575 64.79 -16.15 -5.07
N LEU A 576 64.86 -14.82 -4.92
CA LEU A 576 66.07 -14.10 -4.49
C LEU A 576 66.46 -14.44 -3.04
N LEU A 577 65.47 -14.53 -2.15
CA LEU A 577 65.63 -14.97 -0.76
C LEU A 577 65.92 -16.47 -0.66
N LEU A 578 65.36 -17.32 -1.53
CA LEU A 578 65.61 -18.77 -1.64
C LEU A 578 67.01 -19.04 -2.19
N LEU A 579 67.57 -18.19 -3.05
CA LEU A 579 68.98 -18.27 -3.43
C LEU A 579 69.90 -17.95 -2.24
N LEU A 580 69.49 -17.03 -1.35
CA LEU A 580 70.17 -16.70 -0.09
C LEU A 580 69.92 -17.74 1.03
N LEU A 581 68.74 -18.39 1.02
CA LEU A 581 68.31 -19.39 2.00
C LEU A 581 68.62 -20.82 1.59
N LEU A 582 68.84 -21.18 0.32
CA LEU A 582 69.35 -22.50 -0.09
C LEU A 582 70.71 -22.79 0.54
N LEU A 583 71.46 -21.73 0.87
CA LEU A 583 72.68 -21.74 1.68
C LEU A 583 72.43 -21.99 3.19
N LEU A 584 71.22 -21.78 3.69
CA LEU A 584 70.83 -21.85 5.12
C LEU A 584 69.77 -22.94 5.44
N LEU A 585 69.00 -23.42 4.45
CA LEU A 585 67.74 -24.16 4.62
C LEU A 585 67.87 -25.66 4.34
N LEU A 586 69.05 -26.14 3.89
CA LEU A 586 69.42 -27.55 4.00
C LEU A 586 69.36 -28.02 5.47
N LEU A 587 69.52 -27.09 6.42
CA LEU A 587 69.42 -27.33 7.88
C LEU A 587 67.99 -27.26 8.45
N LEU A 588 67.04 -26.60 7.77
CA LEU A 588 65.67 -26.35 8.27
C LEU A 588 64.59 -27.23 7.59
N LEU A 589 64.93 -27.86 6.47
CA LEU A 589 64.10 -28.83 5.72
C LEU A 589 63.67 -30.05 6.56
N LEU A 590 64.39 -30.39 7.64
CA LEU A 590 64.01 -31.47 8.55
C LEU A 590 62.89 -31.08 9.53
N LEU A 591 62.69 -29.79 9.80
CA LEU A 591 61.69 -29.28 10.75
C LEU A 591 60.34 -28.93 10.09
N LEU A 592 60.35 -28.55 8.81
CA LEU A 592 59.13 -28.16 8.07
C LEU A 592 58.26 -29.36 7.66
N LEU A 593 58.85 -30.56 7.51
CA LEU A 593 58.11 -31.79 7.21
C LEU A 593 57.15 -32.20 8.36
N LEU A 594 57.49 -31.82 9.61
CA LEU A 594 56.65 -32.06 10.80
C LEU A 594 55.48 -31.08 10.93
N LEU A 595 55.55 -29.90 10.30
CA LEU A 595 54.51 -28.87 10.35
C LEU A 595 53.43 -29.08 9.26
N LEU A 596 53.80 -29.70 8.14
CA LEU A 596 52.91 -29.99 7.01
C LEU A 596 51.88 -31.11 7.28
N LEU A 597 52.04 -31.88 8.36
CA LEU A 597 51.06 -32.88 8.81
C LEU A 597 49.95 -32.32 9.72
N LEU A 598 49.99 -31.03 10.09
CA LEU A 598 49.07 -30.40 11.03
C LEU A 598 48.07 -29.41 10.41
N LEU A 599 48.00 -29.29 9.08
CA LEU A 599 47.13 -28.32 8.37
C LEU A 599 46.25 -28.95 7.29
N HIS A 600 45.69 -30.14 7.55
CA HIS A 600 44.56 -30.64 6.77
C HIS A 600 43.25 -30.18 7.44
N ASP A 601 42.72 -29.05 6.97
CA ASP A 601 41.30 -28.65 6.91
C ASP A 601 41.17 -27.12 6.86
N ILE A 602 41.24 -26.56 5.65
CA ILE A 602 40.74 -25.20 5.37
C ILE A 602 39.87 -25.29 4.11
N ASP A 603 38.59 -25.05 4.31
CA ASP A 603 37.53 -24.98 3.30
C ASP A 603 37.63 -23.64 2.53
N VAL A 604 37.85 -23.69 1.21
CA VAL A 604 38.23 -22.51 0.38
C VAL A 604 37.04 -21.92 -0.38
N ALA A 605 35.84 -21.91 0.21
CA ALA A 605 34.63 -21.36 -0.43
C ALA A 605 34.33 -19.88 -0.13
N ALA A 606 35.25 -19.11 0.47
CA ALA A 606 34.96 -17.74 0.92
C ALA A 606 35.94 -16.63 0.44
N TRP A 607 36.80 -16.88 -0.55
CA TRP A 607 37.88 -15.94 -0.93
C TRP A 607 37.96 -15.54 -2.42
N THR A 608 36.89 -15.72 -3.20
CA THR A 608 36.74 -15.05 -4.50
C THR A 608 35.91 -13.79 -4.33
N GLY A 609 36.54 -12.62 -4.43
CA GLY A 609 35.88 -11.33 -4.28
C GLY A 609 34.60 -11.22 -5.13
N VAL A 610 33.49 -10.93 -4.45
CA VAL A 610 32.24 -10.53 -5.09
C VAL A 610 32.51 -9.18 -5.79
N GLY A 611 32.51 -9.18 -7.13
CA GLY A 611 32.71 -7.95 -7.93
C GLY A 611 33.67 -8.12 -9.12
N GLY A 612 33.55 -9.21 -9.89
CA GLY A 612 34.20 -9.34 -11.20
C GLY A 612 33.44 -8.60 -12.30
N CYS A 613 34.01 -8.60 -13.51
CA CYS A 613 33.41 -8.02 -14.72
C CYS A 613 31.95 -8.50 -14.90
N CYS A 614 31.05 -7.62 -15.31
CA CYS A 614 29.66 -7.94 -15.63
C CYS A 614 29.58 -8.68 -16.98
N ASP A 615 29.84 -9.98 -16.97
CA ASP A 615 29.90 -10.81 -18.17
C ASP A 615 29.33 -12.22 -17.98
N SER A 616 29.55 -13.12 -18.96
CA SER A 616 29.02 -14.49 -18.93
C SER A 616 29.46 -15.30 -17.70
N ALA A 617 30.54 -14.92 -17.01
CA ALA A 617 30.91 -15.54 -15.74
C ALA A 617 29.87 -15.24 -14.65
N ASN A 618 29.32 -14.02 -14.61
CA ASN A 618 28.26 -13.63 -13.69
C ASN A 618 26.94 -14.35 -14.00
N PHE A 619 26.68 -14.65 -15.27
CA PHE A 619 25.53 -15.43 -15.67
C PHE A 619 25.53 -16.84 -15.06
N MET A 620 26.69 -17.50 -15.11
CA MET A 620 26.87 -18.86 -14.57
C MET A 620 27.17 -18.88 -13.06
N SER A 621 27.28 -17.72 -12.44
CA SER A 621 27.68 -17.61 -11.03
C SER A 621 26.62 -18.18 -10.08
N PRO A 622 27.01 -19.02 -9.10
CA PRO A 622 26.11 -19.50 -8.06
C PRO A 622 25.81 -18.43 -7.00
N HIS A 623 26.48 -17.27 -7.05
CA HIS A 623 26.27 -16.18 -6.10
C HIS A 623 24.92 -15.48 -6.32
N PRO A 624 24.30 -14.94 -5.25
CA PRO A 624 23.16 -14.04 -5.35
C PRO A 624 23.38 -12.90 -6.35
N ALA A 625 22.30 -12.40 -6.94
CA ALA A 625 22.32 -11.13 -7.67
C ALA A 625 22.86 -10.00 -6.78
N LEU A 626 23.67 -9.12 -7.38
CA LEU A 626 24.27 -7.97 -6.71
C LEU A 626 23.27 -6.83 -6.52
N ILE A 627 22.22 -6.80 -7.34
CA ILE A 627 21.11 -5.86 -7.27
C ILE A 627 19.82 -6.64 -7.00
N THR A 628 19.03 -6.17 -6.04
CA THR A 628 17.70 -6.73 -5.78
C THR A 628 16.70 -6.19 -6.80
N LEU A 629 16.11 -7.09 -7.59
CA LEU A 629 15.05 -6.76 -8.54
C LEU A 629 13.68 -6.73 -7.86
N TRP A 630 13.46 -5.72 -7.02
CA TRP A 630 12.25 -5.58 -6.21
C TRP A 630 10.97 -5.80 -7.02
N GLY A 631 10.15 -6.74 -6.56
CA GLY A 631 8.83 -7.06 -7.14
C GLY A 631 8.83 -8.00 -8.32
N GLY A 632 9.99 -8.38 -8.88
CA GLY A 632 10.02 -9.33 -10.00
C GLY A 632 9.40 -10.67 -9.60
N LEU A 633 8.40 -11.13 -10.34
CA LEU A 633 7.83 -12.48 -10.19
C LEU A 633 8.67 -13.46 -11.01
N VAL A 634 9.26 -14.46 -10.35
CA VAL A 634 9.96 -15.53 -11.07
C VAL A 634 8.97 -16.51 -11.72
N GLY A 635 9.43 -17.28 -12.70
CA GLY A 635 8.63 -18.31 -13.37
C GLY A 635 7.96 -19.30 -12.42
N GLY A 636 8.68 -19.70 -11.36
CA GLY A 636 8.14 -20.53 -10.28
C GLY A 636 8.55 -22.00 -10.34
N PRO A 637 7.98 -22.85 -9.47
CA PRO A 637 8.38 -24.24 -9.35
C PRO A 637 7.83 -25.11 -10.49
N ASP A 638 8.40 -26.30 -10.63
CA ASP A 638 7.82 -27.35 -11.46
C ASP A 638 6.51 -27.92 -10.86
N GLN A 639 5.91 -28.89 -11.56
CA GLN A 639 4.69 -29.57 -11.14
C GLN A 639 4.83 -30.39 -9.84
N ASN A 640 6.04 -30.56 -9.31
CA ASN A 640 6.36 -31.26 -8.07
C ASN A 640 6.72 -30.28 -6.93
N ASP A 641 6.45 -28.98 -7.10
CA ASP A 641 6.80 -27.93 -6.14
C ASP A 641 8.33 -27.77 -5.92
N VAL A 642 9.15 -28.17 -6.91
CA VAL A 642 10.62 -28.03 -6.86
C VAL A 642 11.04 -26.72 -7.53
N TYR A 643 11.85 -25.93 -6.82
CA TYR A 643 12.42 -24.66 -7.30
C TYR A 643 13.88 -24.50 -6.82
N PRO A 644 14.88 -24.61 -7.72
CA PRO A 644 16.30 -24.60 -7.33
C PRO A 644 16.92 -23.19 -7.20
N ASP A 645 16.19 -22.12 -7.55
CA ASP A 645 16.65 -20.71 -7.59
C ASP A 645 17.96 -20.57 -8.38
N VAL A 646 18.01 -20.95 -9.66
CA VAL A 646 19.24 -20.92 -10.46
C VAL A 646 19.12 -19.91 -11.60
N ARG A 647 20.13 -19.04 -11.76
CA ARG A 647 20.11 -17.93 -12.73
C ARG A 647 19.95 -18.38 -14.18
N ASN A 648 20.60 -19.47 -14.57
CA ASN A 648 20.55 -19.99 -15.93
C ASN A 648 19.31 -20.86 -16.21
N ASP A 649 18.47 -21.11 -15.21
CA ASP A 649 17.17 -21.75 -15.39
C ASP A 649 16.14 -20.69 -15.80
N TYR A 650 16.09 -20.40 -17.10
CA TYR A 650 15.15 -19.46 -17.69
C TYR A 650 13.68 -19.93 -17.64
N LYS A 651 13.40 -21.19 -17.24
CA LYS A 651 12.00 -21.63 -17.08
C LYS A 651 11.46 -21.18 -15.73
N MET A 652 12.26 -21.39 -14.68
CA MET A 652 11.86 -21.15 -13.30
C MET A 652 12.27 -19.78 -12.76
N SER A 653 13.42 -19.25 -13.17
CA SER A 653 14.01 -18.03 -12.61
C SER A 653 13.89 -16.79 -13.50
N GLU A 654 13.29 -16.91 -14.69
CA GLU A 654 12.96 -15.78 -15.56
C GLU A 654 11.97 -14.83 -14.89
N VAL A 655 12.12 -13.55 -15.21
CA VAL A 655 11.26 -12.44 -14.81
C VAL A 655 10.90 -11.65 -16.06
N ALA A 656 9.64 -11.26 -16.22
CA ALA A 656 9.20 -10.55 -17.41
C ALA A 656 8.05 -9.58 -17.13
N VAL A 657 7.88 -8.59 -18.01
CA VAL A 657 6.81 -7.58 -17.88
C VAL A 657 5.42 -8.22 -17.81
N ASP A 658 5.20 -9.31 -18.57
CA ASP A 658 3.95 -10.05 -18.57
C ASP A 658 3.78 -10.93 -17.31
N TYR A 659 4.88 -11.40 -16.69
CA TYR A 659 4.82 -12.18 -15.44
C TYR A 659 4.23 -11.33 -14.31
N ASN A 660 4.61 -10.06 -14.27
CA ASN A 660 4.13 -9.12 -13.27
C ASN A 660 2.73 -8.55 -13.56
N ALA A 661 2.18 -8.68 -14.77
CA ALA A 661 0.93 -8.02 -15.13
C ALA A 661 -0.25 -8.59 -14.32
N GLY A 662 -0.41 -9.91 -14.32
CA GLY A 662 -1.39 -10.60 -13.49
C GLY A 662 -1.12 -10.41 -12.00
N LEU A 663 0.14 -10.46 -11.55
CA LEU A 663 0.49 -10.21 -10.14
C LEU A 663 0.03 -8.82 -9.67
N THR A 664 0.23 -7.79 -10.50
CA THR A 664 -0.18 -6.42 -10.23
C THR A 664 -1.71 -6.34 -10.08
N GLY A 665 -2.44 -6.92 -11.04
CA GLY A 665 -3.90 -6.96 -11.00
C GLY A 665 -4.47 -7.77 -9.84
N ALA A 666 -3.89 -8.94 -9.58
CA ALA A 666 -4.24 -9.82 -8.48
C ALA A 666 -4.01 -9.14 -7.12
N SER A 667 -2.88 -8.44 -6.96
CA SER A 667 -2.55 -7.72 -5.72
C SER A 667 -3.53 -6.59 -5.44
N ALA A 668 -3.84 -5.77 -6.44
CA ALA A 668 -4.84 -4.70 -6.29
C ALA A 668 -6.25 -5.25 -6.04
N GLY A 669 -6.63 -6.33 -6.75
CA GLY A 669 -7.94 -6.95 -6.61
C GLY A 669 -8.14 -7.63 -5.25
N LEU A 670 -7.16 -8.38 -4.77
CA LEU A 670 -7.23 -9.00 -3.45
C LEU A 670 -7.20 -7.96 -2.33
N ALA A 671 -6.39 -6.90 -2.46
CA ALA A 671 -6.41 -5.79 -1.51
C ALA A 671 -7.78 -5.09 -1.48
N TYR A 672 -8.41 -4.89 -2.64
CA TYR A 672 -9.78 -4.39 -2.73
C TYR A 672 -10.79 -5.31 -2.02
N LEU A 673 -10.71 -6.61 -2.26
CA LEU A 673 -11.64 -7.59 -1.68
C LEU A 673 -11.46 -7.73 -0.16
N LEU A 674 -10.24 -7.55 0.37
CA LEU A 674 -9.99 -7.45 1.81
C LEU A 674 -10.64 -6.19 2.39
N ASN A 675 -10.37 -5.03 1.79
CA ASN A 675 -10.83 -3.73 2.29
C ASN A 675 -12.36 -3.56 2.26
N THR A 676 -13.04 -4.30 1.37
CA THR A 676 -14.50 -4.31 1.25
C THR A 676 -15.16 -5.39 2.11
N GLY A 677 -14.38 -6.23 2.81
CA GLY A 677 -14.88 -7.33 3.64
C GLY A 677 -15.26 -8.60 2.86
N ALA A 678 -15.12 -8.60 1.53
CA ALA A 678 -15.49 -9.72 0.65
C ALA A 678 -14.62 -10.99 0.86
N LEU A 679 -13.48 -10.86 1.54
CA LEU A 679 -12.56 -11.97 1.86
C LEU A 679 -12.63 -12.47 3.31
N THR A 680 -13.53 -11.93 4.14
CA THR A 680 -13.57 -12.20 5.60
C THR A 680 -14.12 -13.59 5.97
N SER A 681 -14.84 -14.25 5.07
CA SER A 681 -15.53 -15.52 5.30
C SER A 681 -14.97 -16.69 4.48
N CYS A 682 -13.74 -16.57 3.98
CA CYS A 682 -13.01 -17.72 3.45
C CYS A 682 -12.65 -18.63 4.63
N GLY A 683 -13.60 -19.47 5.07
CA GLY A 683 -13.33 -20.49 6.07
C GLY A 683 -12.07 -21.28 5.70
N ALA A 684 -11.47 -21.98 6.65
CA ALA A 684 -10.47 -22.99 6.32
C ALA A 684 -11.13 -23.96 5.34
N GLY A 685 -10.88 -23.79 4.04
CA GLY A 685 -11.60 -24.51 2.99
C GLY A 685 -11.48 -26.02 3.19
N PRO A 686 -12.36 -26.82 2.56
CA PRO A 686 -12.35 -28.28 2.70
C PRO A 686 -10.92 -28.80 2.59
N GLY A 687 -10.52 -29.52 3.65
CA GLY A 687 -9.15 -29.91 3.90
C GLY A 687 -8.54 -30.59 2.68
N VAL A 688 -7.45 -30.01 2.19
CA VAL A 688 -6.32 -30.87 1.85
C VAL A 688 -5.77 -31.26 3.23
N PRO A 689 -5.85 -32.53 3.65
CA PRO A 689 -5.21 -32.95 4.88
C PRO A 689 -3.73 -32.56 4.80
N PRO A 690 -3.07 -32.17 5.91
CA PRO A 690 -1.62 -32.17 5.92
C PRO A 690 -1.13 -33.52 5.38
N PRO A 691 -0.04 -33.56 4.60
CA PRO A 691 0.40 -34.78 3.92
C PRO A 691 0.48 -35.90 4.96
N SER A 692 -0.40 -36.89 4.83
CA SER A 692 -0.29 -38.11 5.61
C SER A 692 1.09 -38.68 5.33
N THR A 693 1.82 -38.98 6.39
CA THR A 693 3.08 -39.74 6.37
C THR A 693 3.02 -40.82 5.29
N PRO A 694 4.06 -40.98 4.45
CA PRO A 694 4.08 -42.01 3.42
C PRO A 694 3.74 -43.38 4.04
N PRO A 695 2.91 -44.21 3.38
CA PRO A 695 2.69 -45.57 3.85
C PRO A 695 4.04 -46.28 3.90
N SER A 696 4.32 -46.92 5.04
CA SER A 696 5.53 -47.71 5.27
C SER A 696 5.71 -48.72 4.13
N PRO A 697 6.93 -48.88 3.57
CA PRO A 697 7.17 -49.87 2.51
C PRO A 697 6.83 -51.27 3.02
N ALA A 698 6.18 -52.07 2.17
CA ALA A 698 5.94 -53.48 2.43
C ALA A 698 7.27 -54.21 2.71
N PRO A 699 7.32 -55.13 3.69
CA PRO A 699 8.55 -55.82 4.06
C PRO A 699 8.98 -56.74 2.92
N GLY A 700 10.15 -56.51 2.30
CA GLY A 700 10.68 -57.47 1.34
C GLY A 700 11.87 -57.10 0.45
N THR A 701 12.35 -55.86 0.40
CA THR A 701 13.50 -55.52 -0.46
C THR A 701 14.64 -54.85 0.34
N PRO A 702 15.86 -55.41 0.32
CA PRO A 702 16.99 -54.83 1.04
C PRO A 702 17.56 -53.61 0.29
N PRO A 703 17.94 -52.53 0.99
CA PRO A 703 18.57 -51.37 0.37
C PRO A 703 20.06 -51.62 0.02
N PRO A 704 20.62 -50.89 -0.95
CA PRO A 704 22.04 -50.98 -1.33
C PRO A 704 22.98 -50.42 -0.23
N PRO A 705 24.25 -50.88 -0.16
CA PRO A 705 25.13 -50.62 0.96
C PRO A 705 25.62 -49.18 1.01
N THR A 706 25.58 -48.60 2.20
CA THR A 706 26.09 -47.25 2.53
C THR A 706 27.58 -47.32 2.94
N PRO A 707 28.44 -46.34 2.55
CA PRO A 707 29.81 -46.24 3.07
C PRO A 707 29.86 -45.87 4.57
N PRO A 708 30.93 -46.22 5.29
CA PRO A 708 30.95 -46.24 6.75
C PRO A 708 30.98 -44.84 7.38
N GLY A 709 30.04 -44.59 8.30
CA GLY A 709 29.93 -43.37 9.08
C GLY A 709 30.87 -43.35 10.30
N THR A 710 31.31 -42.14 10.65
CA THR A 710 31.81 -41.80 11.99
C THR A 710 30.65 -41.79 13.00
N PRO A 711 30.89 -42.08 14.30
CA PRO A 711 29.81 -42.36 15.24
C PRO A 711 29.15 -41.07 15.74
N GLN A 712 27.86 -40.91 15.47
CA GLN A 712 27.01 -39.95 16.18
C GLN A 712 26.53 -40.57 17.50
N PRO A 713 26.62 -39.88 18.65
CA PRO A 713 26.11 -40.38 19.92
C PRO A 713 24.58 -40.37 19.96
N SER A 714 24.00 -41.47 20.44
CA SER A 714 22.57 -41.61 20.70
C SER A 714 22.08 -40.65 21.78
N PRO A 715 20.84 -40.14 21.69
CA PRO A 715 20.24 -39.33 22.73
C PRO A 715 19.98 -40.19 23.97
N THR A 716 20.54 -39.76 25.10
CA THR A 716 20.25 -40.32 26.43
C THR A 716 18.85 -39.89 26.85
N PRO A 717 18.06 -40.76 27.53
CA PRO A 717 16.78 -40.34 28.11
C PRO A 717 17.03 -39.35 29.25
N PRO A 718 16.16 -38.36 29.48
CA PRO A 718 16.29 -37.46 30.62
C PRO A 718 16.14 -38.24 31.94
N PRO A 719 16.97 -37.97 32.97
CA PRO A 719 16.81 -38.54 34.29
C PRO A 719 15.61 -37.90 35.03
N PRO A 720 15.02 -38.59 36.03
CA PRO A 720 13.88 -38.08 36.80
C PRO A 720 14.30 -36.89 37.69
N PRO A 721 13.38 -35.97 38.04
CA PRO A 721 13.71 -34.78 38.80
C PRO A 721 13.94 -35.13 40.28
N SER A 722 15.15 -34.87 40.79
CA SER A 722 15.43 -34.85 42.23
C SER A 722 16.41 -33.72 42.57
N GLY A 723 15.88 -32.62 43.13
CA GLY A 723 16.65 -31.52 43.72
C GLY A 723 15.87 -30.19 43.73
N PRO A 724 15.77 -29.46 44.86
CA PRO A 724 15.08 -28.17 44.91
C PRO A 724 16.03 -27.04 44.53
N CYS A 725 15.55 -26.06 43.75
CA CYS A 725 16.18 -24.76 43.45
C CYS A 725 17.27 -24.72 42.36
N SER A 726 17.02 -24.00 41.25
CA SER A 726 18.02 -23.79 40.18
C SER A 726 18.20 -22.33 39.71
N VAL A 727 17.35 -21.38 40.13
CA VAL A 727 17.44 -19.96 39.71
C VAL A 727 17.24 -19.01 40.89
N SER A 728 18.21 -18.14 41.19
CA SER A 728 18.09 -17.08 42.22
C SER A 728 17.47 -15.82 41.64
N VAL A 729 16.41 -15.27 42.26
CA VAL A 729 15.79 -13.99 41.84
C VAL A 729 16.43 -12.79 42.55
N PRO A 730 16.46 -11.59 41.95
CA PRO A 730 16.95 -10.37 42.61
C PRO A 730 16.11 -9.99 43.84
N ALA A 731 16.74 -9.44 44.87
CA ALA A 731 16.04 -8.90 46.04
C ALA A 731 14.96 -7.88 45.59
N TRP A 732 13.76 -7.97 46.17
CA TRP A 732 12.58 -7.13 45.87
C TRP A 732 11.84 -7.42 44.54
N SER A 733 12.07 -8.58 43.91
CA SER A 733 11.28 -9.05 42.77
C SER A 733 9.95 -9.68 43.22
N LYS A 734 8.87 -9.52 42.43
CA LYS A 734 7.60 -10.24 42.64
C LYS A 734 7.71 -11.66 42.06
N CYS A 735 7.28 -12.67 42.82
CA CYS A 735 7.18 -14.06 42.36
C CYS A 735 5.75 -14.58 42.58
N GLY A 736 5.23 -15.33 41.61
CA GLY A 736 3.86 -15.91 41.62
C GLY A 736 2.84 -15.14 40.79
N GLY A 737 2.01 -15.87 40.04
CA GLY A 737 0.93 -15.34 39.21
C GLY A 737 -0.29 -16.24 39.31
N GLN A 738 -1.44 -15.62 39.62
CA GLN A 738 -2.76 -16.21 39.85
C GLN A 738 -2.82 -17.19 41.04
N ASP A 739 -3.44 -16.72 42.13
CA ASP A 739 -3.92 -17.48 43.31
C ASP A 739 -3.12 -17.44 44.62
N ASN A 740 -2.10 -16.58 44.77
CA ASN A 740 -1.56 -16.15 46.08
C ASN A 740 -1.16 -17.29 47.06
N ALA A 741 -0.75 -18.48 46.58
CA ALA A 741 -0.34 -19.60 47.41
C ALA A 741 1.20 -19.69 47.52
N CYS A 742 1.79 -18.99 48.50
CA CYS A 742 3.17 -19.28 48.95
C CYS A 742 3.10 -20.15 50.21
N SER A 743 3.78 -21.31 50.21
CA SER A 743 3.96 -22.09 51.45
C SER A 743 5.03 -21.42 52.31
N ALA A 744 4.71 -21.14 53.57
CA ALA A 744 5.61 -20.41 54.48
C ALA A 744 6.87 -21.20 54.92
N ALA A 745 7.05 -22.44 54.45
CA ALA A 745 8.06 -23.36 55.00
C ALA A 745 9.21 -23.72 54.05
N ALA A 746 9.20 -23.29 52.79
CA ALA A 746 10.32 -23.52 51.87
C ALA A 746 10.36 -22.35 50.89
N GLY A 747 11.46 -21.59 50.84
CA GLY A 747 11.63 -20.38 50.02
C GLY A 747 11.66 -20.62 48.50
N THR A 748 10.68 -21.33 47.96
CA THR A 748 10.52 -21.73 46.55
C THR A 748 9.07 -21.54 46.09
N CYS A 749 8.88 -20.98 44.90
CA CYS A 749 7.56 -20.76 44.29
C CYS A 749 7.07 -22.01 43.54
N THR A 750 5.75 -22.28 43.60
CA THR A 750 5.14 -23.52 43.05
C THR A 750 4.35 -23.34 41.75
N ASP A 751 4.10 -22.11 41.29
CA ASP A 751 3.27 -21.87 40.10
C ASP A 751 4.11 -21.88 38.81
N ALA A 752 3.65 -22.53 37.74
CA ALA A 752 4.27 -22.41 36.41
C ALA A 752 3.91 -21.03 35.80
N PRO A 753 4.86 -20.23 35.29
CA PRO A 753 6.19 -20.62 34.76
C PRO A 753 7.38 -20.47 35.74
N TRP A 754 7.15 -20.31 37.05
CA TRP A 754 8.16 -19.96 38.06
C TRP A 754 8.69 -21.13 38.91
N ALA A 755 8.32 -22.37 38.58
CA ALA A 755 8.87 -23.56 39.23
C ALA A 755 10.42 -23.54 39.17
N ASN A 756 11.08 -23.78 40.31
CA ASN A 756 12.54 -23.78 40.53
C ASN A 756 13.25 -22.44 40.84
N HIS A 757 12.51 -21.36 41.11
CA HIS A 757 13.09 -20.05 41.51
C HIS A 757 13.13 -19.85 43.04
N CYS A 758 14.20 -19.25 43.57
CA CYS A 758 14.45 -19.08 45.02
C CYS A 758 14.85 -17.66 45.41
N CYS A 759 14.46 -17.26 46.63
CA CYS A 759 14.92 -16.03 47.25
C CYS A 759 16.42 -16.13 47.64
N PRO A 760 17.20 -15.04 47.49
CA PRO A 760 18.60 -15.03 47.92
C PRO A 760 18.71 -15.21 49.44
N GLY A 761 19.82 -15.80 49.90
CA GLY A 761 20.04 -16.14 51.31
C GLY A 761 19.74 -14.98 52.28
N GLY A 762 19.04 -15.28 53.38
CA GLY A 762 18.63 -14.29 54.39
C GLY A 762 17.31 -13.56 54.11
N HIS A 763 16.62 -13.85 53.01
CA HIS A 763 15.35 -13.21 52.64
C HIS A 763 14.21 -14.25 52.66
N SER A 764 13.03 -13.84 53.18
CA SER A 764 11.82 -14.67 53.19
C SER A 764 10.74 -14.06 52.31
N CYS A 765 9.93 -14.90 51.67
CA CYS A 765 8.82 -14.44 50.83
C CYS A 765 7.67 -13.97 51.75
N GLN A 766 7.37 -12.67 51.75
CA GLN A 766 6.28 -12.09 52.54
C GLN A 766 5.12 -11.62 51.65
N ARG A 767 3.89 -11.75 52.19
CA ARG A 767 2.65 -11.29 51.56
C ARG A 767 2.46 -9.81 51.87
N ASP A 768 2.58 -8.93 50.88
CA ASP A 768 2.45 -7.48 51.09
C ASP A 768 0.98 -7.02 50.96
N ASN A 769 0.50 -6.31 51.97
CA ASN A 769 -0.91 -5.99 52.22
C ASN A 769 -1.13 -4.54 52.71
N ALA A 770 -0.34 -3.56 52.25
CA ALA A 770 -0.43 -2.19 52.79
C ALA A 770 -0.51 -1.06 51.74
N CYS A 771 -1.61 -0.30 51.78
CA CYS A 771 -1.70 1.12 51.38
C CYS A 771 -1.73 1.99 52.66
N PRO A 772 -1.16 3.23 52.68
CA PRO A 772 -1.33 4.13 53.83
C PRO A 772 -2.66 4.91 53.78
N SER A 773 -3.21 5.18 54.98
CA SER A 773 -4.45 5.92 55.27
C SER A 773 -4.16 7.28 55.99
N PRO A 774 -5.16 8.18 56.22
CA PRO A 774 -5.02 9.66 56.30
C PRO A 774 -5.17 10.29 57.70
N SER A 775 -4.85 11.60 57.88
CA SER A 775 -5.35 12.54 58.96
C SER A 775 -4.55 13.89 59.00
N PRO A 776 -4.98 15.01 59.64
CA PRO A 776 -6.30 15.68 59.81
C PRO A 776 -6.30 17.23 59.57
N SER A 777 -7.48 17.87 59.68
CA SER A 777 -7.76 19.33 59.70
C SER A 777 -7.38 20.04 61.03
N PRO A 778 -7.27 21.40 61.06
CA PRO A 778 -8.20 22.19 61.90
C PRO A 778 -8.65 23.58 61.33
N SER A 779 -9.69 24.18 61.95
CA SER A 779 -10.36 25.51 61.74
C SER A 779 -10.45 26.25 63.11
N PRO A 780 -10.49 27.61 63.26
CA PRO A 780 -11.75 28.43 63.34
C PRO A 780 -11.75 29.97 62.98
N TRP A 781 -12.82 30.43 62.28
CA TRP A 781 -13.68 31.69 62.32
C TRP A 781 -13.15 33.15 62.45
N PRO A 782 -13.81 34.21 61.85
CA PRO A 782 -14.94 34.94 62.49
C PRO A 782 -16.03 35.51 61.50
N PRO A 783 -17.08 36.27 61.93
CA PRO A 783 -18.43 36.32 61.32
C PRO A 783 -18.61 37.28 60.13
N ALA A 784 -19.71 37.08 59.39
CA ALA A 784 -20.13 37.88 58.24
C ALA A 784 -20.58 39.32 58.62
N PRO A 785 -20.23 40.36 57.83
CA PRO A 785 -20.79 41.70 57.93
C PRO A 785 -22.12 41.84 57.13
N PRO A 786 -22.94 42.88 57.40
CA PRO A 786 -24.25 43.06 56.75
C PRO A 786 -24.14 43.58 55.31
N PRO A 787 -25.20 43.45 54.48
CA PRO A 787 -25.15 43.73 53.04
C PRO A 787 -25.17 45.25 52.78
N GLY A 788 -24.20 45.78 52.02
CA GLY A 788 -24.37 47.11 51.40
C GLY A 788 -23.13 47.93 51.04
N THR A 789 -21.90 47.61 51.46
CA THR A 789 -20.72 48.45 51.16
C THR A 789 -19.55 47.64 50.60
N CYS A 790 -18.91 48.20 49.57
CA CYS A 790 -17.83 47.54 48.81
C CYS A 790 -16.54 47.39 49.64
N ILE A 791 -16.00 46.17 49.75
CA ILE A 791 -14.86 45.85 50.63
C ILE A 791 -13.53 45.79 49.85
N ALA A 792 -13.55 45.43 48.56
CA ALA A 792 -12.37 45.47 47.69
C ALA A 792 -12.70 45.61 46.19
N THR A 793 -11.90 46.40 45.46
CA THR A 793 -11.96 46.52 43.99
C THR A 793 -11.23 45.38 43.29
N VAL A 794 -11.92 44.70 42.38
CA VAL A 794 -11.39 43.56 41.61
C VAL A 794 -10.90 44.03 40.23
N ALA A 795 -9.72 43.56 39.82
CA ALA A 795 -9.11 43.88 38.54
C ALA A 795 -9.93 43.35 37.34
N PRO A 796 -9.76 43.93 36.14
CA PRO A 796 -10.42 43.48 34.92
C PRO A 796 -10.25 41.97 34.69
N TRP A 797 -11.33 41.31 34.27
CA TRP A 797 -11.41 39.88 33.94
C TRP A 797 -11.28 38.90 35.10
N ASN A 798 -11.19 39.39 36.33
CA ASN A 798 -11.24 38.54 37.53
C ASN A 798 -12.68 38.25 37.96
N VAL A 799 -12.83 37.17 38.73
CA VAL A 799 -14.13 36.64 39.18
C VAL A 799 -14.81 37.63 40.12
N CYS A 800 -16.07 37.97 39.85
CA CYS A 800 -16.90 38.87 40.65
C CYS A 800 -18.19 38.21 41.15
N GLY A 801 -18.37 36.89 40.96
CA GLY A 801 -19.45 36.09 41.58
C GLY A 801 -19.44 34.57 41.30
N GLY A 802 -19.83 33.79 42.33
CA GLY A 802 -20.31 32.39 42.28
C GLY A 802 -19.29 31.25 42.48
N LEU A 803 -19.33 30.56 43.64
CA LEU A 803 -18.80 29.20 43.82
C LEU A 803 -19.94 28.19 43.61
N ASN A 804 -19.82 27.31 42.62
CA ASN A 804 -20.59 26.06 42.45
C ASN A 804 -22.13 26.13 42.36
N ASN A 805 -22.71 27.01 41.54
CA ASN A 805 -24.05 26.85 40.93
C ASN A 805 -25.27 26.44 41.81
N ASN A 806 -25.27 26.62 43.13
CA ASN A 806 -26.45 26.31 43.95
C ASN A 806 -27.33 27.56 44.19
N CYS A 807 -28.58 27.54 43.71
CA CYS A 807 -29.68 28.23 44.38
C CYS A 807 -30.33 27.23 45.37
N PRO A 808 -30.79 27.65 46.58
CA PRO A 808 -31.52 26.78 47.49
C PRO A 808 -32.80 26.20 46.84
N PRO A 809 -33.27 25.01 47.26
CA PRO A 809 -34.35 24.27 46.57
C PRO A 809 -35.73 24.93 46.59
N ASP A 810 -35.90 26.04 47.32
CA ASP A 810 -37.18 26.65 47.67
C ASP A 810 -37.43 28.01 46.98
N VAL A 811 -36.69 28.37 45.92
CA VAL A 811 -36.92 29.63 45.17
C VAL A 811 -37.02 29.38 43.66
N ALA A 812 -38.19 29.70 43.07
CA ALA A 812 -38.54 29.34 41.70
C ALA A 812 -37.90 30.20 40.57
N SER A 813 -37.10 31.23 40.90
CA SER A 813 -36.36 32.02 39.90
C SER A 813 -35.20 32.80 40.51
N CYS A 814 -33.97 32.61 40.02
CA CYS A 814 -32.80 33.42 40.41
C CYS A 814 -32.64 34.61 39.42
N GLN A 815 -32.75 35.85 39.91
CA GLN A 815 -32.55 37.10 39.14
C GLN A 815 -31.12 37.65 39.28
N ASP A 816 -30.67 38.38 38.25
CA ASP A 816 -29.32 38.88 38.02
C ASP A 816 -28.85 39.98 39.01
N ALA A 817 -28.11 39.63 40.07
CA ALA A 817 -27.34 40.61 40.87
C ALA A 817 -26.01 40.03 41.41
N ALA A 818 -24.97 40.88 41.45
CA ALA A 818 -23.65 40.56 41.99
C ALA A 818 -23.68 40.38 43.52
N TRP A 819 -22.82 39.48 44.04
CA TRP A 819 -22.75 39.20 45.49
C TRP A 819 -22.14 40.36 46.28
N ALA A 820 -22.57 40.52 47.53
CA ALA A 820 -22.18 41.61 48.42
C ALA A 820 -20.69 41.53 48.81
N GLY A 821 -19.93 42.61 48.55
CA GLY A 821 -18.58 42.84 49.09
C GLY A 821 -17.45 43.07 48.06
N TYR A 822 -17.64 42.73 46.79
CA TYR A 822 -16.60 42.87 45.75
C TYR A 822 -17.12 43.66 44.54
N CYS A 823 -16.47 44.78 44.21
CA CYS A 823 -16.86 45.60 43.05
C CYS A 823 -15.78 45.58 41.97
N CYS A 824 -16.19 45.67 40.71
CA CYS A 824 -15.27 45.86 39.61
C CYS A 824 -14.66 47.27 39.64
N GLN A 825 -13.41 47.40 39.20
CA GLN A 825 -12.76 48.69 39.02
C GLN A 825 -13.59 49.61 38.10
N SER A 826 -13.54 50.93 38.32
CA SER A 826 -14.26 51.94 37.53
C SER A 826 -14.12 51.70 36.02
N GLY A 827 -15.25 51.68 35.31
CA GLY A 827 -15.34 51.34 33.88
C GLY A 827 -15.63 49.86 33.58
N PHE A 828 -15.80 49.00 34.59
CA PHE A 828 -16.11 47.57 34.43
C PHE A 828 -17.37 47.18 35.24
N SER A 829 -18.20 46.31 34.69
CA SER A 829 -19.36 45.67 35.32
C SER A 829 -19.22 44.14 35.37
N CYS A 830 -19.77 43.53 36.41
CA CYS A 830 -19.72 42.07 36.60
C CYS A 830 -20.68 41.37 35.63
N THR A 831 -20.19 40.45 34.78
CA THR A 831 -20.98 39.79 33.72
C THR A 831 -20.64 38.30 33.58
N ARG A 832 -21.64 37.47 33.29
CA ARG A 832 -21.52 36.01 33.15
C ARG A 832 -20.81 35.63 31.85
N ASP A 833 -19.83 34.73 31.92
CA ASP A 833 -19.15 34.18 30.73
C ASP A 833 -19.71 32.81 30.33
N ASN A 834 -20.39 32.75 29.18
CA ASN A 834 -21.04 31.54 28.67
C ASN A 834 -20.06 30.48 28.14
N SER A 835 -18.78 30.82 28.03
CA SER A 835 -17.75 29.87 27.59
C SER A 835 -17.18 29.06 28.76
N TRP A 836 -17.31 29.57 29.99
CA TRP A 836 -16.64 29.01 31.17
C TRP A 836 -17.51 28.93 32.45
N TRP A 837 -18.76 29.40 32.41
CA TRP A 837 -19.79 29.22 33.46
C TRP A 837 -19.52 29.96 34.80
N TRP A 838 -18.78 31.08 34.81
CA TRP A 838 -18.54 31.94 36.00
C TRP A 838 -18.75 33.45 35.69
N TRP A 839 -18.78 34.33 36.71
CA TRP A 839 -18.98 35.78 36.56
C TRP A 839 -17.69 36.59 36.64
N ALA A 840 -17.44 37.49 35.69
CA ALA A 840 -16.18 38.25 35.55
C ALA A 840 -16.39 39.77 35.42
N CYS A 841 -15.44 40.58 35.90
CA CYS A 841 -15.44 42.03 35.66
C CYS A 841 -15.09 42.37 34.21
N LYS A 842 -16.06 42.81 33.40
CA LYS A 842 -15.89 43.19 31.98
C LYS A 842 -16.21 44.67 31.76
N PRO A 843 -15.71 45.34 30.72
CA PRO A 843 -15.96 46.77 30.51
C PRO A 843 -17.46 47.09 30.46
N ALA A 844 -17.91 48.07 31.25
CA ALA A 844 -19.31 48.45 31.32
C ALA A 844 -19.73 49.09 29.98
N ALA A 845 -20.72 48.50 29.31
CA ALA A 845 -21.20 49.01 28.03
C ALA A 845 -21.98 50.32 28.27
N THR A 846 -21.35 51.47 27.99
CA THR A 846 -22.06 52.73 27.86
C THR A 846 -22.80 52.75 26.53
N THR A 847 -24.11 52.51 26.60
CA THR A 847 -25.06 52.83 25.54
C THR A 847 -25.34 54.33 25.53
N SER A 848 -24.77 55.09 24.60
CA SER A 848 -25.50 56.02 23.71
C SER A 848 -24.55 56.89 22.87
N SER A 849 -24.76 56.81 21.55
CA SER A 849 -24.73 57.89 20.56
C SER A 849 -23.60 58.95 20.62
N THR A 850 -22.58 58.80 19.77
CA THR A 850 -22.17 59.75 18.70
C THR A 850 -20.92 59.24 17.95
N ALA A 851 -21.02 59.11 16.62
CA ALA A 851 -20.03 58.96 15.53
C ALA A 851 -18.58 58.50 15.86
N ALA A 852 -17.99 57.45 15.27
CA ALA A 852 -18.03 57.04 13.87
C ALA A 852 -18.02 55.49 13.72
N ALA A 853 -18.97 54.97 12.95
CA ALA A 853 -19.01 53.57 12.56
C ALA A 853 -17.93 53.27 11.53
N LEU A 854 -17.06 52.28 11.78
CA LEU A 854 -16.39 51.57 10.68
C LEU A 854 -17.20 50.30 10.39
N VAL A 855 -18.17 50.50 9.52
CA VAL A 855 -18.92 49.47 8.82
C VAL A 855 -17.92 48.65 7.99
N ILE A 856 -17.69 47.38 8.34
CA ILE A 856 -17.29 46.40 7.32
C ILE A 856 -18.60 45.91 6.72
N ALA A 857 -18.88 46.41 5.51
CA ALA A 857 -20.09 46.08 4.79
C ALA A 857 -20.14 44.58 4.53
N ALA A 858 -21.09 43.88 5.16
CA ALA A 858 -21.62 42.65 4.61
C ALA A 858 -22.51 43.06 3.43
N THR A 859 -21.99 43.08 2.22
CA THR A 859 -22.83 43.21 1.03
C THR A 859 -23.60 41.93 0.85
N SER A 860 -24.89 41.94 1.21
CA SER A 860 -25.87 40.97 0.72
C SER A 860 -26.20 41.36 -0.73
N GLY A 861 -25.53 40.75 -1.70
CA GLY A 861 -25.91 40.83 -3.11
C GLY A 861 -26.78 39.63 -3.49
N GLU A 862 -28.02 39.85 -3.91
CA GLU A 862 -28.81 38.85 -4.62
C GLU A 862 -28.42 38.87 -6.11
N VAL A 863 -28.08 37.71 -6.67
CA VAL A 863 -27.93 37.53 -8.12
C VAL A 863 -28.82 36.38 -8.57
N SER A 864 -29.88 36.71 -9.31
CA SER A 864 -30.78 35.74 -9.95
C SER A 864 -30.37 35.53 -11.41
N VAL A 865 -30.13 34.29 -11.83
CA VAL A 865 -29.88 33.94 -13.24
C VAL A 865 -30.89 32.89 -13.70
N ALA A 866 -31.69 33.23 -14.72
CA ALA A 866 -32.68 32.33 -15.31
C ALA A 866 -32.06 31.36 -16.33
N ALA A 867 -32.65 30.18 -16.44
CA ALA A 867 -32.18 29.09 -17.28
C ALA A 867 -32.55 29.28 -18.76
N SER A 868 -31.55 29.51 -19.63
CA SER A 868 -31.62 29.08 -21.03
C SER A 868 -30.24 29.10 -21.70
N THR A 869 -29.82 27.94 -22.21
CA THR A 869 -28.87 27.71 -23.33
C THR A 869 -27.87 28.82 -23.68
N ALA A 870 -26.61 28.74 -23.23
CA ALA A 870 -25.49 29.44 -23.87
C ALA A 870 -24.11 28.89 -23.48
N SER A 871 -23.14 29.15 -24.36
CA SER A 871 -21.88 28.49 -24.64
C SER A 871 -20.68 28.86 -23.75
N ALA A 872 -19.52 28.29 -24.09
CA ALA A 872 -18.21 28.29 -23.42
C ALA A 872 -17.57 29.64 -23.00
N ALA A 873 -18.28 30.77 -23.12
CA ALA A 873 -17.80 32.10 -22.72
C ALA A 873 -18.10 32.45 -21.24
N LEU A 874 -18.96 31.70 -20.53
CA LEU A 874 -19.33 32.00 -19.14
C LEU A 874 -18.31 31.55 -18.06
N ARG A 875 -17.16 30.96 -18.42
CA ARG A 875 -16.11 30.56 -17.46
C ARG A 875 -15.32 31.74 -16.85
N ARG A 876 -15.68 33.00 -17.13
CA ARG A 876 -14.90 34.19 -16.72
C ARG A 876 -15.68 35.26 -15.94
N GLN A 877 -16.93 35.05 -15.54
CA GLN A 877 -17.69 36.06 -14.77
C GLN A 877 -18.41 35.47 -13.55
N LEU A 878 -17.66 34.82 -12.65
CA LEU A 878 -18.04 34.71 -11.24
C LEU A 878 -17.11 35.64 -10.43
N VAL A 879 -17.47 36.93 -10.53
CA VAL A 879 -17.28 38.07 -9.62
C VAL A 879 -16.00 38.13 -8.77
N ASP A 880 -15.17 39.12 -9.09
CA ASP A 880 -14.18 39.77 -8.24
C ASP A 880 -14.81 40.42 -6.98
N ILE A 881 -14.02 40.47 -5.90
CA ILE A 881 -14.09 41.31 -4.67
C ILE A 881 -14.62 40.62 -3.39
N LEU A 882 -13.68 40.30 -2.47
CA LEU A 882 -13.61 40.96 -1.14
C LEU A 882 -12.17 40.87 -0.57
N VAL A 883 -11.57 42.04 -0.30
CA VAL A 883 -10.29 42.19 0.41
C VAL A 883 -10.56 42.24 1.91
N ALA A 884 -9.92 41.36 2.69
CA ALA A 884 -9.90 41.48 4.15
C ALA A 884 -8.45 41.74 4.60
N GLU A 885 -8.13 42.98 4.97
CA GLU A 885 -6.89 43.27 5.70
C GLU A 885 -6.99 42.70 7.13
N VAL A 886 -6.08 41.81 7.49
CA VAL A 886 -5.90 41.39 8.89
C VAL A 886 -5.18 42.52 9.63
N PRO A 887 -5.73 43.09 10.72
CA PRO A 887 -5.10 44.21 11.42
C PRO A 887 -3.70 43.82 11.95
N ARG A 888 -2.75 44.76 11.91
CA ARG A 888 -1.33 44.59 12.31
C ARG A 888 -1.08 44.08 13.74
N ARG A 889 -2.12 43.82 14.55
CA ARG A 889 -2.01 43.38 15.95
C ARG A 889 -2.86 42.13 16.31
N ALA A 890 -3.46 41.43 15.36
CA ALA A 890 -4.20 40.21 15.65
C ALA A 890 -3.27 38.98 15.71
N SER A 891 -2.99 38.44 16.92
CA SER A 891 -2.35 37.13 17.05
C SER A 891 -3.40 36.02 16.88
N VAL A 892 -3.65 35.56 15.65
CA VAL A 892 -4.60 34.45 15.42
C VAL A 892 -3.92 33.14 15.80
N ARG A 893 -4.02 32.73 17.07
CA ARG A 893 -3.55 31.40 17.54
C ARG A 893 -4.54 30.26 17.18
N GLY A 894 -5.75 30.58 16.72
CA GLY A 894 -6.84 29.64 16.41
C GLY A 894 -6.97 29.19 14.93
N PRO A 895 -7.69 28.09 14.65
CA PRO A 895 -8.04 27.68 13.28
C PRO A 895 -9.08 28.61 12.62
N VAL A 896 -8.76 29.18 11.46
CA VAL A 896 -9.67 29.93 10.56
C VAL A 896 -10.44 28.95 9.66
N PHE A 897 -11.73 29.19 9.50
CA PHE A 897 -12.64 28.37 8.69
C PHE A 897 -13.40 29.22 7.66
N VAL A 898 -13.74 28.60 6.53
CA VAL A 898 -14.73 29.10 5.58
C VAL A 898 -15.95 28.19 5.66
N THR A 899 -17.15 28.78 5.74
CA THR A 899 -18.41 28.04 5.71
C THR A 899 -19.17 28.40 4.44
N LEU A 900 -19.64 27.41 3.70
CA LEU A 900 -20.44 27.57 2.48
C LEU A 900 -21.75 26.81 2.64
N THR A 901 -22.83 27.28 2.02
CA THR A 901 -24.12 26.58 2.03
C THR A 901 -24.53 26.29 0.59
N LEU A 902 -24.80 25.01 0.29
CA LEU A 902 -25.24 24.56 -1.02
C LEU A 902 -26.73 24.28 -1.01
N ASN A 903 -27.47 25.04 -1.81
CA ASN A 903 -28.90 24.86 -2.02
C ASN A 903 -29.18 24.48 -3.48
N ARG A 904 -30.20 23.64 -3.70
CA ARG A 904 -30.81 23.34 -5.00
C ARG A 904 -32.26 23.77 -4.92
N GLN A 905 -32.64 24.78 -5.71
CA GLN A 905 -34.00 25.34 -5.71
C GLN A 905 -34.49 25.71 -4.29
N GLY A 906 -33.64 26.38 -3.51
CA GLY A 906 -33.95 26.78 -2.13
C GLY A 906 -33.92 25.65 -1.08
N SER A 907 -33.74 24.39 -1.49
CA SER A 907 -33.60 23.25 -0.57
C SER A 907 -32.13 22.88 -0.35
N PRO A 908 -31.68 22.58 0.88
CA PRO A 908 -30.30 22.21 1.13
C PRO A 908 -29.90 20.89 0.46
N VAL A 909 -28.70 20.85 -0.12
CA VAL A 909 -28.18 19.64 -0.78
C VAL A 909 -27.26 18.91 0.19
N ALA A 910 -27.71 17.78 0.72
CA ALA A 910 -26.92 16.95 1.63
C ALA A 910 -25.94 16.03 0.89
N ARG A 911 -24.80 15.73 1.52
CA ARG A 911 -23.80 14.75 1.05
C ARG A 911 -23.19 15.07 -0.33
N ALA A 912 -23.29 16.31 -0.80
CA ALA A 912 -22.60 16.74 -2.00
C ALA A 912 -21.11 16.93 -1.69
N ARG A 913 -20.26 16.34 -2.53
CA ARG A 913 -18.82 16.61 -2.50
C ARG A 913 -18.57 17.97 -3.15
N LEU A 914 -17.91 18.84 -2.40
CA LEU A 914 -17.47 20.15 -2.82
C LEU A 914 -15.95 20.21 -2.72
N TYR A 915 -15.33 20.87 -3.69
CA TYR A 915 -13.91 21.20 -3.66
C TYR A 915 -13.82 22.71 -3.54
N VAL A 916 -13.17 23.23 -2.51
CA VAL A 916 -13.00 24.67 -2.31
C VAL A 916 -11.57 25.01 -2.67
N GLN A 917 -11.36 25.75 -3.74
CA GLN A 917 -10.04 26.29 -4.04
C GLN A 917 -9.77 27.52 -3.18
N VAL A 918 -8.60 27.58 -2.59
CA VAL A 918 -8.15 28.71 -1.76
C VAL A 918 -6.80 29.15 -2.29
N THR A 919 -6.78 30.31 -2.93
CA THR A 919 -5.54 30.96 -3.36
C THR A 919 -5.08 31.92 -2.27
N THR A 920 -3.79 31.87 -1.94
CA THR A 920 -3.18 32.80 -0.98
C THR A 920 -1.93 33.42 -1.60
N THR A 921 -1.86 34.74 -1.63
CA THR A 921 -0.66 35.44 -2.11
C THR A 921 0.23 35.78 -0.92
N ARG A 922 1.54 35.56 -1.02
CA ARG A 922 2.51 36.02 -0.01
C ARG A 922 3.71 36.59 -0.73
N ARG A 923 3.99 37.89 -0.51
CA ARG A 923 5.12 38.59 -1.16
C ARG A 923 5.14 38.42 -2.70
N GLY A 924 3.97 38.51 -3.34
CA GLY A 924 3.83 38.37 -4.80
C GLY A 924 3.80 36.92 -5.32
N THR A 925 3.88 35.90 -4.46
CA THR A 925 3.75 34.49 -4.86
C THR A 925 2.38 33.94 -4.46
N SER A 926 1.58 33.50 -5.43
CA SER A 926 0.25 32.90 -5.20
C SER A 926 0.35 31.38 -5.03
N THR A 927 -0.26 30.86 -3.97
CA THR A 927 -0.37 29.42 -3.70
C THR A 927 -1.84 29.04 -3.65
N THR A 928 -2.29 28.17 -4.55
CA THR A 928 -3.65 27.63 -4.58
C THR A 928 -3.71 26.26 -3.91
N THR A 929 -4.63 26.09 -2.97
CA THR A 929 -4.89 24.81 -2.29
C THR A 929 -6.34 24.41 -2.51
N THR A 930 -6.57 23.17 -2.97
CA THR A 930 -7.92 22.60 -3.07
C THR A 930 -8.25 21.87 -1.78
N LEU A 931 -9.35 22.24 -1.15
CA LEU A 931 -9.81 21.69 0.12
C LEU A 931 -11.13 20.95 -0.11
N PRO A 932 -11.18 19.62 0.09
CA PRO A 932 -12.42 18.87 -0.06
C PRO A 932 -13.33 19.13 1.15
N GLY A 933 -14.64 19.14 0.90
CA GLY A 933 -15.65 19.18 1.93
C GLY A 933 -16.93 18.49 1.47
N VAL A 934 -17.67 17.93 2.42
CA VAL A 934 -18.97 17.30 2.14
C VAL A 934 -20.04 18.10 2.84
N THR A 935 -21.10 18.44 2.13
CA THR A 935 -22.22 19.17 2.72
C THR A 935 -22.96 18.31 3.75
N LYS A 936 -23.28 18.94 4.87
CA LYS A 936 -24.16 18.38 5.92
C LYS A 936 -25.61 18.35 5.42
N ARG A 937 -26.51 17.81 6.25
CA ARG A 937 -27.96 17.75 5.92
C ARG A 937 -28.58 19.13 5.68
N ASP A 938 -28.05 20.16 6.32
CA ASP A 938 -28.44 21.57 6.16
C ASP A 938 -27.75 22.26 4.96
N GLY A 939 -27.09 21.50 4.09
CA GLY A 939 -26.38 22.03 2.91
C GLY A 939 -25.07 22.72 3.24
N THR A 940 -24.70 22.84 4.52
CA THR A 940 -23.48 23.56 4.92
C THR A 940 -22.22 22.70 4.80
N VAL A 941 -21.12 23.30 4.38
CA VAL A 941 -19.78 22.72 4.43
C VAL A 941 -18.85 23.70 5.12
N LYS A 942 -18.07 23.20 6.10
CA LYS A 942 -17.09 24.00 6.85
C LYS A 942 -15.70 23.47 6.54
N VAL A 943 -14.85 24.33 5.99
CA VAL A 943 -13.52 23.98 5.51
C VAL A 943 -12.47 24.78 6.28
N ALA A 944 -11.49 24.09 6.88
CA ALA A 944 -10.40 24.72 7.61
C ALA A 944 -9.30 25.17 6.66
N ILE A 945 -8.90 26.45 6.73
CA ILE A 945 -7.78 26.95 5.92
C ILE A 945 -6.47 26.39 6.51
N PRO A 946 -5.60 25.71 5.75
CA PRO A 946 -4.36 25.14 6.28
C PRO A 946 -3.47 26.19 6.94
N ARG A 947 -2.77 25.83 8.04
CA ARG A 947 -1.83 26.75 8.72
C ARG A 947 -0.73 27.29 7.81
N ARG A 948 -0.29 26.53 6.80
CA ARG A 948 0.74 26.95 5.82
C ARG A 948 0.27 28.07 4.88
N ALA A 949 -1.04 28.23 4.71
CA ALA A 949 -1.65 29.32 3.97
C ALA A 949 -1.84 30.58 4.84
N ARG A 950 -1.45 30.53 6.12
CA ARG A 950 -1.52 31.64 7.08
C ARG A 950 -0.10 32.15 7.34
N GLY A 951 0.11 33.45 7.24
CA GLY A 951 1.43 34.05 7.51
C GLY A 951 1.92 33.76 8.94
N ALA A 952 3.25 33.76 9.14
CA ALA A 952 3.83 33.72 10.48
C ALA A 952 3.46 35.02 11.24
N ALA A 953 3.29 34.92 12.56
CA ALA A 953 3.00 36.07 13.42
C ALA A 953 4.02 37.20 13.18
N GLY A 954 3.53 38.40 12.83
CA GLY A 954 4.37 39.57 12.52
C GLY A 954 4.83 39.71 11.07
N SER A 955 4.49 38.78 10.16
CA SER A 955 4.80 38.92 8.72
C SER A 955 3.68 39.67 7.97
N ARG A 956 4.03 40.59 7.07
CA ARG A 956 3.12 41.08 6.01
C ARG A 956 2.80 39.94 5.04
N SER A 957 1.79 39.14 5.36
CA SER A 957 1.15 38.20 4.44
C SER A 957 -0.22 38.76 4.10
N VAL A 958 -0.39 39.29 2.89
CA VAL A 958 -1.64 39.85 2.40
C VAL A 958 -2.39 38.71 1.69
N VAL A 959 -3.52 38.24 2.21
CA VAL A 959 -4.40 37.34 1.46
C VAL A 959 -5.17 38.21 0.46
N GLU A 960 -4.65 38.32 -0.77
CA GLU A 960 -5.15 39.31 -1.75
C GLU A 960 -6.45 38.90 -2.45
N ALA A 961 -6.77 37.61 -2.57
CA ALA A 961 -8.01 37.16 -3.19
C ALA A 961 -8.40 35.73 -2.75
N PHE A 962 -9.70 35.43 -2.69
CA PHE A 962 -10.24 34.07 -2.63
C PHE A 962 -11.12 33.80 -3.86
N THR A 963 -11.11 32.58 -4.39
CA THR A 963 -12.01 32.15 -5.47
C THR A 963 -12.60 30.80 -5.12
N ILE A 964 -13.91 30.74 -4.92
CA ILE A 964 -14.60 29.52 -4.50
C ILE A 964 -15.14 28.80 -5.76
N GLU A 965 -14.46 27.75 -6.22
CA GLU A 965 -14.97 26.89 -7.30
C GLU A 965 -15.67 25.62 -6.77
N ALA A 966 -16.96 25.68 -6.50
CA ALA A 966 -17.74 24.51 -6.08
C ALA A 966 -17.97 23.52 -7.26
N ARG A 967 -17.29 22.36 -7.27
CA ARG A 967 -17.55 21.26 -8.22
C ARG A 967 -18.32 20.12 -7.54
N ALA A 968 -19.60 19.95 -7.89
CA ALA A 968 -20.40 18.81 -7.44
C ALA A 968 -20.20 17.60 -8.36
N GLN A 969 -19.57 16.53 -7.87
CA GLN A 969 -19.54 15.23 -8.55
C GLN A 969 -20.69 14.34 -8.05
N GLY A 970 -21.51 13.83 -8.97
CA GLY A 970 -22.44 12.72 -8.68
C GLY A 970 -23.96 13.01 -8.73
N ALA A 971 -24.41 14.16 -9.24
CA ALA A 971 -25.84 14.35 -9.54
C ALA A 971 -26.11 14.17 -11.05
N LYS A 972 -27.01 13.26 -11.43
CA LYS A 972 -27.55 13.20 -12.80
C LYS A 972 -28.42 14.45 -13.03
N GLY A 973 -28.12 15.22 -14.08
CA GLY A 973 -28.78 16.49 -14.42
C GLY A 973 -27.88 17.70 -14.16
N GLY A 974 -27.87 18.67 -15.08
CA GLY A 974 -27.07 19.88 -14.95
C GLY A 974 -27.35 20.60 -13.63
N VAL A 975 -26.33 20.77 -12.80
CA VAL A 975 -26.44 21.52 -11.54
C VAL A 975 -26.05 22.96 -11.83
N ALA A 976 -27.04 23.83 -12.04
CA ALA A 976 -26.83 25.26 -11.87
C ALA A 976 -26.74 25.53 -10.36
N VAL A 977 -25.61 26.08 -9.92
CA VAL A 977 -25.44 26.57 -8.55
C VAL A 977 -26.16 27.92 -8.48
N LEU A 978 -27.42 27.91 -8.05
CA LEU A 978 -28.13 29.12 -7.67
C LEU A 978 -27.83 29.38 -6.20
N SER A 979 -26.76 30.15 -5.95
CA SER A 979 -26.44 30.65 -4.61
C SER A 979 -27.40 31.79 -4.28
N THR A 980 -28.29 31.59 -3.31
CA THR A 980 -29.17 32.66 -2.77
C THR A 980 -28.70 33.17 -1.41
N ARG A 981 -27.53 32.73 -0.91
CA ARG A 981 -26.85 33.35 0.24
C ARG A 981 -25.43 32.84 0.39
N GLU A 982 -24.46 33.71 0.19
CA GLU A 982 -23.08 33.50 0.64
C GLU A 982 -22.87 34.26 1.95
N SER A 983 -22.36 33.59 2.98
CA SER A 983 -21.97 34.25 4.23
C SER A 983 -20.64 33.70 4.71
N VAL A 984 -19.64 34.57 4.80
CA VAL A 984 -18.32 34.25 5.36
C VAL A 984 -18.29 34.77 6.79
N THR A 985 -18.27 33.86 7.77
CA THR A 985 -18.20 34.24 9.18
C THR A 985 -16.79 33.98 9.71
N TRP A 986 -16.10 35.05 10.09
CA TRP A 986 -14.80 34.97 10.78
C TRP A 986 -15.04 34.62 12.25
N THR A 987 -14.49 33.50 12.70
CA THR A 987 -14.43 33.15 14.13
C THR A 987 -12.96 32.96 14.49
N ALA A 988 -12.48 33.78 15.42
CA ALA A 988 -11.11 33.76 15.93
C ALA A 988 -10.97 32.76 17.08
#